data_AF-A0A7Y2DXS0-F1
#
_entry.id   AF-A0A7Y2DXS0-F1
#
_cell.length_a   1.000
_cell.length_b   1.000
_cell.length_c   1.000
_cell.angle_alpha   90.00
_cell.angle_beta   90.00
_cell.angle_gamma   90.00
#
_symmetry.space_group_name_H-M   'P 1'
#
loop_
_entity.id
_entity.type
_entity.pdbx_description
1 polymer ?
#
loop_
_entity_poly.entity_id
_entity_poly.type
_entity_poly.pdbx_seq_one_letter_code
_entity_poly.pdbx_strand_id
1 'polypeptide(L)'
;LHAQQDEQESKNGKSLPVSGTIRVLLVYAEIDYDVNQSINPDVSPNGSEGWPKGQLPVWKDDMFDPYPSNTPTGSLTKYFYEMSFGGYLVIGDYVDEVITIKQSETKDIKPWGSMNRIVLQKLSAKGELKTRMGFGIDDFDLWTMHKQGHPKETPSIDDPRKIDHLMVIYRNIISVPPGNGRASPGSAGLLCGYHSDSYSVFGANNNKPFNISKHEYAHLMIGDNNFHVGGGQSGGVNYFISTQGGWSILGAANSSLLTCNAWDRDRFNWVGPGKMMNISCVNAAGTEISTDLDAEKKYHQGRYIIRDFVTSGDAIKIKIPFLGEKEFPQWLWIENHQTVKNNGSDFDQFQYQDAECVEDAVPGLYCYMQVDKNTKKGRRTYSGYGDYLRPMPADGMFDINIIDEKLANDCVNQVEYEIFERKTNMANPFSGNHLLEFPVMDLDDDDKITAREQKAMVIERVNGKIKKRLPYLGHADMAFHLNGKKRIGIETNPSTASMNTLVSSSSALTLRYNEQRGTLLNNRKIMLNGISVSIVEERPDGSIVVDIDFEDYNISQDVRWCADSIALPADKKLEVLPGKTLLIDRSYTATRLWGPKDYNGKKAFSSPTTFILEKGATLVLNEDAKLILANGSKLEMREGSKLILNKNARLLSNSECKLTLKQGAKIVLQKKAKAIINSQDDLVLPDESAID
;
A
#
# COMPACT_ATOMS: atom_id res chain seq x y z
N LEU A 1 4.35 -33.47 26.41
CA LEU A 1 4.76 -32.05 26.49
C LEU A 1 5.87 -31.83 25.47
N HIS A 2 5.49 -31.69 24.20
CA HIS A 2 6.45 -31.35 23.14
C HIS A 2 6.78 -29.87 23.25
N ALA A 3 8.08 -29.56 23.32
CA ALA A 3 8.60 -28.21 23.34
C ALA A 3 7.97 -27.36 22.21
N GLN A 4 7.24 -26.31 22.59
CA GLN A 4 6.95 -25.19 21.69
C GLN A 4 8.29 -24.57 21.31
N GLN A 5 8.85 -25.01 20.18
CA GLN A 5 10.07 -24.46 19.61
C GLN A 5 9.84 -22.99 19.25
N ASP A 6 10.62 -22.09 19.87
CA ASP A 6 11.56 -21.14 19.24
C ASP A 6 11.17 -20.61 17.83
N GLU A 7 9.91 -20.21 17.63
CA GLU A 7 9.42 -19.68 16.36
C GLU A 7 9.29 -18.16 16.39
N GLN A 8 9.83 -17.51 15.36
CA GLN A 8 9.68 -16.07 15.11
C GLN A 8 8.19 -15.70 15.01
N GLU A 9 7.80 -14.58 15.61
CA GLU A 9 6.45 -14.03 15.53
C GLU A 9 6.50 -12.51 15.36
N SER A 10 5.64 -11.98 14.49
CA SER A 10 5.61 -10.55 14.16
C SER A 10 5.20 -9.64 15.32
N LYS A 11 4.35 -10.12 16.24
CA LYS A 11 3.96 -9.38 17.46
C LYS A 11 5.11 -9.11 18.43
N ASN A 12 6.25 -9.76 18.24
CA ASN A 12 7.45 -9.54 19.05
C ASN A 12 8.45 -8.56 18.40
N GLY A 13 8.11 -8.05 17.21
CA GLY A 13 8.97 -7.18 16.42
C GLY A 13 10.18 -7.89 15.81
N LYS A 14 10.68 -7.33 14.71
CA LYS A 14 11.83 -7.86 13.98
C LYS A 14 13.09 -7.80 14.85
N SER A 15 13.59 -6.60 15.10
CA SER A 15 14.80 -6.35 15.91
C SER A 15 14.45 -5.56 17.17
N LEU A 16 13.60 -4.54 17.03
CA LEU A 16 13.07 -3.77 18.16
C LEU A 16 11.78 -4.39 18.72
N PRO A 17 11.43 -4.09 19.99
CA PRO A 17 10.09 -4.40 20.50
C PRO A 17 9.01 -3.65 19.71
N VAL A 18 7.77 -4.13 19.84
CA VAL A 18 6.57 -3.47 19.29
C VAL A 18 5.52 -3.27 20.36
N SER A 19 5.89 -3.43 21.64
CA SER A 19 5.05 -3.15 22.80
C SER A 19 5.89 -2.69 23.98
N GLY A 20 5.25 -2.04 24.97
CA GLY A 20 5.86 -1.39 26.12
C GLY A 20 6.71 -0.17 25.76
N THR A 21 7.77 0.15 26.52
CA THR A 21 8.50 1.43 26.42
C THR A 21 9.97 1.31 26.03
N ILE A 22 10.40 1.93 24.93
CA ILE A 22 11.81 2.07 24.57
C ILE A 22 12.26 3.53 24.70
N ARG A 23 13.50 3.75 25.14
CA ARG A 23 14.10 5.08 25.20
C ARG A 23 15.22 5.22 24.17
N VAL A 24 15.05 6.16 23.25
CA VAL A 24 16.01 6.49 22.20
C VAL A 24 17.04 7.49 22.73
N LEU A 25 18.33 7.18 22.60
CA LEU A 25 19.39 8.15 22.77
C LEU A 25 19.54 8.96 21.48
N LEU A 26 19.27 10.26 21.54
CA LEU A 26 19.34 11.15 20.38
C LEU A 26 20.63 12.00 20.41
N VAL A 27 21.32 12.04 19.27
CA VAL A 27 22.54 12.84 19.09
C VAL A 27 22.41 13.72 17.86
N TYR A 28 22.63 15.02 18.04
CA TYR A 28 22.72 15.99 16.96
C TYR A 28 24.17 16.20 16.56
N ALA A 29 24.47 16.10 15.27
CA ALA A 29 25.81 16.24 14.74
C ALA A 29 25.86 17.16 13.51
N GLU A 30 27.02 17.77 13.28
CA GLU A 30 27.30 18.53 12.08
C GLU A 30 28.74 18.32 11.61
N ILE A 31 28.96 18.55 10.31
CA ILE A 31 30.28 18.57 9.72
C ILE A 31 30.68 20.02 9.47
N ASP A 32 31.83 20.42 10.02
CA ASP A 32 32.50 21.66 9.67
C ASP A 32 33.40 21.39 8.46
N TYR A 33 32.99 21.90 7.30
CA TYR A 33 33.67 21.72 6.00
C TYR A 33 34.89 22.65 5.86
N ASP A 34 35.78 22.60 6.85
CA ASP A 34 36.93 23.49 7.01
C ASP A 34 38.02 23.31 5.93
N VAL A 35 37.99 22.21 5.17
CA VAL A 35 38.93 21.93 4.07
C VAL A 35 38.34 22.26 2.70
N ASN A 36 37.09 21.87 2.45
CA ASN A 36 36.42 22.13 1.17
C ASN A 36 34.92 22.42 1.37
N GLN A 37 34.59 23.71 1.40
CA GLN A 37 33.20 24.16 1.53
C GLN A 37 32.31 23.79 0.34
N SER A 38 32.87 23.60 -0.87
CA SER A 38 32.07 23.38 -2.09
C SER A 38 31.33 22.03 -2.13
N ILE A 39 31.71 21.10 -1.27
CA ILE A 39 31.06 19.79 -1.15
C ILE A 39 30.06 19.73 0.02
N ASN A 40 29.86 20.84 0.74
CA ASN A 40 28.84 20.91 1.79
C ASN A 40 27.45 20.77 1.14
N PRO A 41 26.66 19.75 1.51
CA PRO A 41 25.34 19.53 0.93
C PRO A 41 24.29 20.53 1.44
N ASP A 42 24.63 21.34 2.44
CA ASP A 42 23.75 22.39 2.96
C ASP A 42 23.75 23.61 2.03
N VAL A 43 22.57 23.93 1.50
CA VAL A 43 22.32 25.13 0.69
C VAL A 43 22.57 26.44 1.45
N SER A 44 22.57 26.39 2.79
CA SER A 44 22.96 27.49 3.68
C SER A 44 24.21 27.12 4.47
N PRO A 45 25.43 27.38 3.93
CA PRO A 45 26.72 27.08 4.55
C PRO A 45 26.88 27.47 6.03
N ASN A 46 26.20 28.53 6.45
CA ASN A 46 26.24 29.10 7.80
C ASN A 46 25.09 28.60 8.70
N GLY A 47 24.38 27.56 8.27
CA GLY A 47 23.17 27.06 8.92
C GLY A 47 21.93 27.79 8.41
N SER A 48 20.79 27.26 8.82
CA SER A 48 19.45 27.72 8.46
C SER A 48 18.67 28.12 9.72
N GLU A 49 17.49 28.74 9.56
CA GLU A 49 16.67 29.16 10.69
C GLU A 49 16.24 27.96 11.56
N GLY A 50 15.89 26.83 10.94
CA GLY A 50 15.51 25.60 11.61
C GLY A 50 16.68 24.84 12.25
N TRP A 51 17.90 25.01 11.71
CA TRP A 51 19.12 24.46 12.31
C TRP A 51 20.33 25.38 12.10
N PRO A 52 20.59 26.30 13.04
CA PRO A 52 21.75 27.19 12.98
C PRO A 52 23.08 26.42 13.12
N LYS A 53 24.12 26.86 12.41
CA LYS A 53 25.46 26.24 12.49
C LYS A 53 26.00 26.31 13.93
N GLY A 54 26.56 25.22 14.41
CA GLY A 54 27.15 25.13 15.76
C GLY A 54 26.13 25.16 16.90
N GLN A 55 24.83 25.04 16.60
CA GLN A 55 23.75 25.00 17.59
C GLN A 55 22.89 23.74 17.40
N LEU A 56 22.11 23.43 18.43
CA LEU A 56 21.05 22.43 18.32
C LEU A 56 19.92 22.96 17.41
N PRO A 57 19.18 22.09 16.70
CA PRO A 57 18.05 22.53 15.91
C PRO A 57 16.94 23.13 16.79
N VAL A 58 16.17 24.06 16.23
CA VAL A 58 15.10 24.75 16.99
C VAL A 58 14.00 23.78 17.45
N TRP A 59 13.78 22.71 16.67
CA TRP A 59 12.78 21.67 16.89
C TRP A 59 13.29 20.47 17.70
N LYS A 60 14.46 20.56 18.36
CA LYS A 60 15.08 19.45 19.09
C LYS A 60 14.16 18.78 20.12
N ASP A 61 13.31 19.58 20.77
CA ASP A 61 12.39 19.15 21.81
C ASP A 61 11.11 18.50 21.23
N ASP A 62 10.87 18.63 19.91
CA ASP A 62 9.63 18.19 19.26
C ASP A 62 9.70 16.76 18.70
N MET A 63 10.83 16.07 18.86
CA MET A 63 11.04 14.71 18.33
C MET A 63 10.47 13.64 19.25
N PHE A 64 10.80 13.70 20.54
CA PHE A 64 10.42 12.72 21.54
C PHE A 64 10.01 13.39 22.84
N ASP A 65 9.07 12.79 23.57
CA ASP A 65 8.92 13.10 24.99
C ASP A 65 10.00 12.34 25.80
N PRO A 66 10.59 12.93 26.84
CA PRO A 66 11.62 12.26 27.66
C PRO A 66 11.05 11.28 28.69
N TYR A 67 9.77 11.43 29.03
CA TYR A 67 9.06 10.60 30.00
C TYR A 67 7.74 10.09 29.42
N PRO A 68 7.24 8.93 29.91
CA PRO A 68 5.91 8.46 29.55
C PRO A 68 4.81 9.47 29.87
N SER A 69 3.89 9.63 28.92
CA SER A 69 2.71 10.48 29.03
C SER A 69 1.53 9.83 28.32
N ASN A 70 0.32 10.02 28.84
CA ASN A 70 -0.91 9.61 28.17
C ASN A 70 -1.36 10.61 27.09
N THR A 71 -0.73 11.78 27.04
CA THR A 71 -0.94 12.83 26.05
C THR A 71 0.43 13.26 25.50
N PRO A 72 1.09 12.37 24.73
CA PRO A 72 2.42 12.65 24.20
C PRO A 72 2.42 13.82 23.21
N THR A 73 3.53 14.56 23.17
CA THR A 73 3.69 15.75 22.34
C THR A 73 4.84 15.66 21.34
N GLY A 74 5.91 14.92 21.67
CA GLY A 74 6.99 14.63 20.75
C GLY A 74 6.47 13.82 19.55
N SER A 75 6.78 14.28 18.34
CA SER A 75 6.19 13.76 17.09
C SER A 75 6.33 12.23 16.91
N LEU A 76 7.50 11.65 17.16
CA LEU A 76 7.67 10.19 17.09
C LEU A 76 7.01 9.47 18.27
N THR A 77 7.07 10.04 19.48
CA THR A 77 6.39 9.49 20.66
C THR A 77 4.89 9.42 20.42
N LYS A 78 4.28 10.54 20.00
CA LYS A 78 2.87 10.67 19.69
C LYS A 78 2.45 9.72 18.57
N TYR A 79 3.24 9.62 17.50
CA TYR A 79 2.93 8.70 16.40
C TYR A 79 2.83 7.25 16.87
N PHE A 80 3.87 6.70 17.49
CA PHE A 80 3.85 5.30 17.91
C PHE A 80 2.83 5.04 19.03
N TYR A 81 2.60 6.02 19.91
CA TYR A 81 1.55 5.94 20.92
C TYR A 81 0.16 5.86 20.26
N GLU A 82 -0.20 6.75 19.34
CA GLU A 82 -1.51 6.73 18.68
C GLU A 82 -1.71 5.46 17.84
N MET A 83 -0.72 5.07 17.04
CA MET A 83 -0.85 3.89 16.16
C MET A 83 -1.01 2.59 16.94
N SER A 84 -0.40 2.50 18.13
CA SER A 84 -0.45 1.32 19.01
C SER A 84 -1.48 1.40 20.14
N PHE A 85 -2.28 2.47 20.21
CA PHE A 85 -3.20 2.75 21.32
C PHE A 85 -2.52 2.79 22.70
N GLY A 86 -1.30 3.33 22.74
CA GLY A 86 -0.44 3.37 23.93
C GLY A 86 0.22 2.04 24.27
N GLY A 87 -0.02 0.99 23.47
CA GLY A 87 0.61 -0.32 23.64
C GLY A 87 2.11 -0.31 23.38
N TYR A 88 2.60 0.67 22.61
CA TYR A 88 4.01 0.90 22.32
C TYR A 88 4.37 2.39 22.45
N LEU A 89 5.33 2.67 23.32
CA LEU A 89 5.78 4.00 23.66
C LEU A 89 7.25 4.16 23.29
N VAL A 90 7.53 5.10 22.38
CA VAL A 90 8.88 5.48 21.97
C VAL A 90 9.21 6.83 22.56
N ILE A 91 9.91 6.85 23.69
CA ILE A 91 10.42 8.07 24.32
C ILE A 91 11.88 8.28 23.95
N GLY A 92 12.43 9.45 24.26
CA GLY A 92 13.82 9.73 23.94
C GLY A 92 14.33 10.98 24.62
N ASP A 93 15.64 11.07 24.76
CA ASP A 93 16.31 12.26 25.25
C ASP A 93 17.60 12.48 24.45
N TYR A 94 18.03 13.73 24.39
CA TYR A 94 19.14 14.14 23.53
C TYR A 94 20.35 14.63 24.32
N VAL A 95 21.55 14.49 23.75
CA VAL A 95 22.75 15.12 24.30
C VAL A 95 22.66 16.63 24.06
N ASP A 96 22.74 17.45 25.13
CA ASP A 96 22.43 18.89 25.13
C ASP A 96 23.51 19.78 24.48
N GLU A 97 24.03 19.33 23.34
CA GLU A 97 25.01 20.02 22.51
C GLU A 97 25.06 19.38 21.12
N VAL A 98 25.49 20.15 20.12
CA VAL A 98 25.79 19.60 18.79
C VAL A 98 27.22 19.06 18.76
N ILE A 99 27.40 17.88 18.16
CA ILE A 99 28.72 17.28 17.96
C ILE A 99 29.28 17.70 16.59
N THR A 100 30.23 18.63 16.62
CA THR A 100 30.91 19.11 15.41
C THR A 100 32.12 18.23 15.05
N ILE A 101 32.12 17.74 13.81
CA ILE A 101 33.21 16.99 13.20
C ILE A 101 33.90 17.90 12.18
N LYS A 102 35.19 18.19 12.37
CA LYS A 102 35.95 18.93 11.34
C LYS A 102 36.31 17.99 10.20
N GLN A 103 36.16 18.45 8.97
CA GLN A 103 36.58 17.70 7.79
C GLN A 103 38.09 17.38 7.85
N SER A 104 38.91 18.29 8.37
CA SER A 104 40.35 18.09 8.58
C SER A 104 40.72 16.97 9.55
N GLU A 105 39.80 16.56 10.44
CA GLU A 105 40.02 15.51 11.45
C GLU A 105 39.75 14.10 10.92
N THR A 106 39.22 13.96 9.71
CA THR A 106 38.86 12.66 9.12
C THR A 106 39.46 12.45 7.73
N LYS A 107 39.81 11.20 7.44
CA LYS A 107 40.32 10.79 6.12
C LYS A 107 39.23 10.79 5.05
N ASP A 108 37.98 10.55 5.44
CA ASP A 108 36.82 10.53 4.55
C ASP A 108 35.54 10.89 5.32
N ILE A 109 34.74 11.81 4.78
CA ILE A 109 33.45 12.24 5.33
C ILE A 109 32.26 11.52 4.69
N LYS A 110 32.49 10.71 3.65
CA LYS A 110 31.42 10.00 2.94
C LYS A 110 30.84 8.85 3.75
N PRO A 111 31.59 7.94 4.39
CA PRO A 111 30.97 6.81 5.07
C PRO A 111 30.29 7.26 6.37
N TRP A 112 28.95 7.25 6.41
CA TRP A 112 28.18 7.61 7.61
C TRP A 112 28.57 6.75 8.83
N GLY A 113 28.90 5.47 8.62
CA GLY A 113 29.34 4.57 9.71
C GLY A 113 30.65 5.02 10.35
N SER A 114 31.56 5.59 9.55
CA SER A 114 32.79 6.21 10.07
C SER A 114 32.46 7.50 10.84
N MET A 115 31.52 8.32 10.33
CA MET A 115 31.11 9.56 11.01
C MET A 115 30.47 9.28 12.36
N ASN A 116 29.58 8.28 12.45
CA ASN A 116 28.98 7.88 13.72
C ASN A 116 30.05 7.45 14.73
N ARG A 117 31.06 6.69 14.32
CA ARG A 117 32.16 6.31 15.23
C ARG A 117 32.91 7.53 15.76
N ILE A 118 33.13 8.56 14.93
CA ILE A 118 33.76 9.82 15.35
C ILE A 118 32.86 10.57 16.33
N VAL A 119 31.55 10.65 16.07
CA VAL A 119 30.57 11.24 16.99
C VAL A 119 30.64 10.56 18.36
N LEU A 120 30.59 9.22 18.39
CA LEU A 120 30.65 8.44 19.62
C LEU A 120 31.99 8.56 20.34
N GLN A 121 33.10 8.64 19.61
CA GLN A 121 34.43 8.89 20.19
C GLN A 121 34.51 10.27 20.85
N LYS A 122 34.02 11.31 20.17
CA LYS A 122 33.98 12.68 20.72
C LYS A 122 33.10 12.78 21.96
N LEU A 123 31.95 12.10 21.98
CA LEU A 123 31.10 12.00 23.16
C LEU A 123 31.81 11.25 24.30
N SER A 124 32.39 10.08 24.01
CA SER A 124 33.09 9.28 25.02
C SER A 124 34.29 10.00 25.64
N ALA A 125 34.98 10.84 24.85
CA ALA A 125 36.10 11.65 25.34
C ALA A 125 35.69 12.70 26.38
N LYS A 126 34.40 13.02 26.50
CA LYS A 126 33.85 13.93 27.52
C LYS A 126 33.62 13.25 28.87
N GLY A 127 33.81 11.93 28.96
CA GLY A 127 33.61 11.15 30.18
C GLY A 127 32.26 10.43 30.16
N GLU A 128 31.43 10.67 31.16
CA GLU A 128 30.11 10.03 31.31
C GLU A 128 29.07 10.65 30.37
N LEU A 129 28.16 9.82 29.86
CA LEU A 129 26.99 10.29 29.11
C LEU A 129 26.09 11.13 30.03
N LYS A 130 25.76 12.35 29.59
CA LYS A 130 24.73 13.19 30.20
C LYS A 130 23.85 13.79 29.11
N THR A 131 22.58 13.45 29.14
CA THR A 131 21.58 14.03 28.24
C THR A 131 20.94 15.27 28.86
N ARG A 132 20.04 15.94 28.13
CA ARG A 132 19.31 17.13 28.55
C ARG A 132 18.57 16.94 29.88
N MET A 133 17.99 15.76 30.10
CA MET A 133 17.30 15.41 31.36
C MET A 133 18.21 14.75 32.39
N GLY A 134 19.51 14.64 32.11
CA GLY A 134 20.51 14.08 33.01
C GLY A 134 20.53 12.56 33.04
N PHE A 135 19.99 11.88 32.02
CA PHE A 135 20.03 10.43 31.93
C PHE A 135 21.43 9.90 31.63
N GLY A 136 21.73 8.74 32.21
CA GLY A 136 22.95 7.96 31.97
C GLY A 136 22.71 6.78 31.04
N ILE A 137 23.71 5.93 30.85
CA ILE A 137 23.61 4.75 29.96
C ILE A 137 22.47 3.80 30.38
N ASP A 138 22.31 3.57 31.69
CA ASP A 138 21.31 2.65 32.24
C ASP A 138 19.86 3.05 31.89
N ASP A 139 19.62 4.33 31.63
CA ASP A 139 18.29 4.82 31.25
C ASP A 139 17.91 4.45 29.81
N PHE A 140 18.87 4.06 28.98
CA PHE A 140 18.68 3.68 27.57
C PHE A 140 18.78 2.17 27.34
N ASP A 141 18.81 1.36 28.41
CA ASP A 141 18.88 -0.11 28.38
C ASP A 141 17.62 -0.70 29.03
N LEU A 142 16.48 -0.63 28.33
CA LEU A 142 15.19 -1.06 28.86
C LEU A 142 14.85 -2.50 28.47
N TRP A 143 15.53 -3.04 27.44
CA TRP A 143 15.22 -4.36 26.89
C TRP A 143 16.47 -5.17 26.58
N THR A 144 16.33 -6.50 26.63
CA THR A 144 17.32 -7.39 26.03
C THR A 144 16.82 -7.95 24.71
N MET A 145 17.59 -7.72 23.65
CA MET A 145 17.33 -8.25 22.31
C MET A 145 17.74 -9.73 22.20
N HIS A 146 16.81 -10.54 21.69
CA HIS A 146 17.05 -11.93 21.29
C HIS A 146 17.12 -12.07 19.76
N LYS A 147 16.92 -13.29 19.25
CA LYS A 147 16.77 -13.53 17.81
C LYS A 147 15.59 -12.73 17.23
N GLN A 148 15.66 -12.48 15.93
CA GLN A 148 14.62 -11.78 15.19
C GLN A 148 13.22 -12.41 15.40
N GLY A 149 12.21 -11.62 15.76
CA GLY A 149 10.85 -12.10 15.99
C GLY A 149 10.62 -12.85 17.32
N HIS A 150 11.60 -12.87 18.23
CA HIS A 150 11.41 -13.40 19.58
C HIS A 150 11.04 -12.29 20.56
N PRO A 151 10.29 -12.60 21.64
CA PRO A 151 9.97 -11.63 22.68
C PRO A 151 11.22 -10.92 23.19
N LYS A 152 11.11 -9.63 23.48
CA LYS A 152 12.17 -8.84 24.12
C LYS A 152 11.97 -8.91 25.63
N GLU A 153 13.04 -9.09 26.39
CA GLU A 153 12.95 -9.18 27.85
C GLU A 153 12.94 -7.78 28.47
N THR A 154 12.08 -7.56 29.47
CA THR A 154 12.02 -6.32 30.25
C THR A 154 11.80 -6.63 31.74
N PRO A 155 12.56 -6.02 32.67
CA PRO A 155 13.68 -5.10 32.44
C PRO A 155 14.86 -5.80 31.74
N SER A 156 15.77 -5.02 31.13
CA SER A 156 16.98 -5.54 30.47
C SER A 156 17.88 -6.33 31.42
N ILE A 157 18.39 -7.45 30.90
CA ILE A 157 19.37 -8.34 31.53
C ILE A 157 20.74 -8.27 30.86
N ASP A 158 20.99 -7.31 29.98
CA ASP A 158 22.26 -7.17 29.28
C ASP A 158 23.43 -6.91 30.25
N ASP A 159 24.49 -7.71 30.11
CA ASP A 159 25.76 -7.57 30.83
C ASP A 159 26.94 -7.84 29.88
N PRO A 160 27.75 -6.82 29.50
CA PRO A 160 27.59 -5.42 29.86
C PRO A 160 26.33 -4.79 29.23
N ARG A 161 25.86 -3.70 29.84
CA ARG A 161 24.72 -2.89 29.40
C ARG A 161 24.82 -2.47 27.93
N LYS A 162 23.66 -2.23 27.30
CA LYS A 162 23.60 -1.75 25.92
C LYS A 162 22.53 -0.67 25.74
N ILE A 163 22.80 0.27 24.85
CA ILE A 163 21.82 1.27 24.43
C ILE A 163 20.85 0.60 23.45
N ASP A 164 19.57 0.51 23.79
CA ASP A 164 18.53 -0.13 22.97
C ASP A 164 18.52 0.43 21.52
N HIS A 165 18.50 1.75 21.42
CA HIS A 165 18.53 2.46 20.14
C HIS A 165 19.27 3.80 20.22
N LEU A 166 20.28 3.96 19.36
CA LEU A 166 20.97 5.23 19.12
C LEU A 166 20.43 5.90 17.84
N MET A 167 20.00 7.15 17.93
CA MET A 167 19.60 7.94 16.77
C MET A 167 20.57 9.11 16.57
N VAL A 168 21.20 9.19 15.39
CA VAL A 168 22.09 10.31 15.03
C VAL A 168 21.48 11.13 13.90
N ILE A 169 21.21 12.40 14.15
CA ILE A 169 20.70 13.33 13.13
C ILE A 169 21.83 14.28 12.75
N TYR A 170 22.13 14.34 11.45
CA TYR A 170 23.10 15.25 10.89
C TYR A 170 22.43 16.45 10.24
N ARG A 171 22.98 17.64 10.50
CA ARG A 171 22.61 18.85 9.76
C ARG A 171 23.00 18.70 8.28
N ASN A 172 24.23 18.31 7.99
CA ASN A 172 24.82 18.51 6.67
C ASN A 172 25.79 17.39 6.21
N ILE A 173 25.46 16.11 6.44
CA ILE A 173 26.29 14.99 5.96
C ILE A 173 26.02 14.65 4.49
N ILE A 174 27.07 14.44 3.69
CA ILE A 174 26.94 14.14 2.24
C ILE A 174 26.22 12.81 1.98
N SER A 175 26.52 11.79 2.76
CA SER A 175 26.06 10.42 2.49
C SER A 175 24.63 10.11 2.89
N VAL A 176 24.01 11.01 3.65
CA VAL A 176 22.61 10.94 4.03
C VAL A 176 22.01 12.34 3.78
N PRO A 177 21.59 12.63 2.54
CA PRO A 177 21.01 13.91 2.19
C PRO A 177 19.74 14.22 3.00
N PRO A 178 19.27 15.48 3.02
CA PRO A 178 18.03 15.85 3.69
C PRO A 178 16.85 14.98 3.24
N GLY A 179 16.01 14.57 4.19
CA GLY A 179 14.86 13.70 3.93
C GLY A 179 15.20 12.23 3.66
N ASN A 180 16.48 11.86 3.78
CA ASN A 180 16.94 10.48 3.69
C ASN A 180 17.44 9.99 5.06
N GLY A 181 17.43 8.68 5.23
CA GLY A 181 17.82 8.04 6.46
C GLY A 181 18.18 6.58 6.26
N ARG A 182 18.66 5.96 7.33
CA ARG A 182 18.93 4.53 7.43
C ARG A 182 18.72 4.07 8.86
N ALA A 183 18.17 2.89 9.05
CA ALA A 183 18.27 2.16 10.32
C ALA A 183 18.96 0.82 10.15
N SER A 184 19.57 0.30 11.22
CA SER A 184 20.24 -1.00 11.19
C SER A 184 20.17 -1.69 12.56
N PRO A 185 19.96 -3.02 12.58
CA PRO A 185 20.25 -3.80 13.77
C PRO A 185 21.77 -3.86 13.99
N GLY A 186 22.16 -3.93 15.26
CA GLY A 186 23.55 -3.94 15.71
C GLY A 186 24.08 -2.56 16.10
N SER A 187 25.35 -2.52 16.50
CA SER A 187 25.95 -1.36 17.16
C SER A 187 26.56 -0.36 16.18
N ALA A 188 26.33 0.94 16.39
CA ALA A 188 26.98 2.02 15.63
C ALA A 188 28.49 2.19 15.98
N GLY A 189 28.86 1.77 17.18
CA GLY A 189 30.21 1.89 17.76
C GLY A 189 30.14 1.77 19.27
N LEU A 190 31.23 2.13 19.96
CA LEU A 190 31.27 2.21 21.42
C LEU A 190 30.98 3.64 21.88
N LEU A 191 30.05 3.80 22.82
CA LEU A 191 29.81 5.04 23.56
C LEU A 191 30.12 4.80 25.04
N CYS A 192 31.12 5.48 25.58
CA CYS A 192 31.54 5.33 26.99
C CYS A 192 31.83 3.85 27.38
N GLY A 193 32.26 3.03 26.42
CA GLY A 193 32.53 1.59 26.61
C GLY A 193 31.34 0.67 26.32
N TYR A 194 30.16 1.20 25.99
CA TYR A 194 28.94 0.43 25.76
C TYR A 194 28.54 0.38 24.28
N HIS A 195 27.94 -0.73 23.88
CA HIS A 195 27.40 -0.93 22.54
C HIS A 195 25.95 -0.44 22.44
N SER A 196 25.45 -0.32 21.21
CA SER A 196 24.01 -0.22 20.94
C SER A 196 23.48 -1.51 20.34
N ASP A 197 22.22 -1.85 20.62
CA ASP A 197 21.53 -2.97 19.98
C ASP A 197 21.05 -2.63 18.58
N SER A 198 20.77 -1.35 18.34
CA SER A 198 20.41 -0.83 17.03
C SER A 198 20.74 0.66 16.91
N TYR A 199 20.79 1.17 15.69
CA TYR A 199 20.92 2.61 15.47
C TYR A 199 20.22 3.08 14.19
N SER A 200 20.05 4.39 14.12
CA SER A 200 19.54 5.09 12.95
C SER A 200 20.33 6.37 12.66
N VAL A 201 20.36 6.78 11.39
CA VAL A 201 21.05 7.98 10.90
C VAL A 201 20.15 8.74 9.95
N PHE A 202 20.05 10.07 10.14
CA PHE A 202 19.19 10.94 9.33
C PHE A 202 19.89 12.20 8.86
N GLY A 203 19.56 12.64 7.66
CA GLY A 203 19.88 13.98 7.16
C GLY A 203 18.67 14.91 7.30
N ALA A 204 18.84 16.06 7.93
CA ALA A 204 17.75 17.01 8.18
C ALA A 204 17.93 18.34 7.45
N ASN A 205 19.17 18.85 7.39
CA ASN A 205 19.44 20.26 7.08
C ASN A 205 18.61 21.19 7.96
N ASN A 206 17.54 21.79 7.42
CA ASN A 206 16.71 22.77 8.12
C ASN A 206 15.56 22.13 8.90
N ASN A 207 14.95 21.07 8.36
CA ASN A 207 13.62 20.62 8.78
C ASN A 207 13.68 19.37 9.65
N LYS A 208 12.75 19.27 10.61
CA LYS A 208 12.54 18.07 11.43
C LYS A 208 12.32 16.84 10.53
N PRO A 209 13.16 15.79 10.59
CA PRO A 209 13.10 14.66 9.66
C PRO A 209 12.04 13.61 10.04
N PHE A 210 10.84 14.02 10.48
CA PHE A 210 9.82 13.13 11.04
C PHE A 210 9.46 11.94 10.14
N ASN A 211 9.08 12.20 8.88
CA ASN A 211 8.60 11.16 7.95
C ASN A 211 9.65 10.07 7.72
N ILE A 212 10.91 10.47 7.50
CA ILE A 212 11.99 9.51 7.26
C ILE A 212 12.44 8.82 8.54
N SER A 213 12.43 9.52 9.69
CA SER A 213 12.76 8.91 10.98
C SER A 213 11.77 7.83 11.39
N LYS A 214 10.47 8.10 11.22
CA LYS A 214 9.39 7.12 11.41
C LYS A 214 9.60 5.88 10.54
N HIS A 215 9.82 6.10 9.24
CA HIS A 215 9.99 5.03 8.24
C HIS A 215 11.18 4.12 8.56
N GLU A 216 12.37 4.69 8.74
CA GLU A 216 13.57 3.91 8.98
C GLU A 216 13.52 3.19 10.32
N TYR A 217 12.99 3.86 11.36
CA TYR A 217 12.77 3.21 12.65
C TYR A 217 11.83 2.00 12.52
N ALA A 218 10.74 2.12 11.76
CA ALA A 218 9.77 1.05 11.55
C ALA A 218 10.37 -0.18 10.84
N HIS A 219 11.45 -0.06 10.05
CA HIS A 219 12.16 -1.22 9.49
C HIS A 219 12.67 -2.18 10.57
N LEU A 220 13.09 -1.64 11.72
CA LEU A 220 13.55 -2.45 12.85
C LEU A 220 12.40 -3.17 13.56
N MET A 221 11.15 -2.78 13.32
CA MET A 221 9.96 -3.42 13.87
C MET A 221 9.34 -4.42 12.89
N ILE A 222 9.18 -4.05 11.62
CA ILE A 222 8.30 -4.78 10.69
C ILE A 222 9.00 -5.71 9.71
N GLY A 223 10.22 -5.38 9.26
CA GLY A 223 10.85 -6.04 8.12
C GLY A 223 11.86 -5.18 7.35
N ASP A 224 12.60 -5.80 6.42
CA ASP A 224 13.49 -5.09 5.48
C ASP A 224 12.71 -4.39 4.36
N ASN A 225 13.41 -3.91 3.32
CA ASN A 225 12.81 -3.28 2.16
C ASN A 225 11.65 -4.08 1.57
N ASN A 226 11.69 -5.42 1.63
CA ASN A 226 10.61 -6.31 1.19
C ASN A 226 9.27 -6.15 1.92
N PHE A 227 9.17 -5.23 2.88
CA PHE A 227 7.95 -4.82 3.57
C PHE A 227 7.45 -3.42 3.17
N HIS A 228 8.18 -2.69 2.32
CA HIS A 228 7.74 -1.41 1.80
C HIS A 228 6.38 -1.52 1.13
N VAL A 229 5.48 -0.64 1.56
CA VAL A 229 4.11 -0.49 1.08
C VAL A 229 3.57 0.87 1.53
N GLY A 230 2.50 1.38 0.92
CA GLY A 230 1.90 2.66 1.31
C GLY A 230 2.76 3.87 0.96
N GLY A 231 3.54 3.78 -0.12
CA GLY A 231 4.63 4.70 -0.47
C GLY A 231 5.64 4.10 -1.46
N GLY A 232 5.50 2.82 -1.73
CA GLY A 232 6.20 2.12 -2.79
C GLY A 232 7.53 1.52 -2.35
N GLN A 233 7.82 0.32 -2.85
CA GLN A 233 9.14 -0.29 -2.68
C GLN A 233 10.14 0.23 -3.71
N SER A 234 11.23 0.84 -3.21
CA SER A 234 12.38 1.22 -4.04
C SER A 234 13.41 0.08 -4.10
N GLY A 235 13.63 -0.46 -5.30
CA GLY A 235 14.80 -1.30 -5.59
C GLY A 235 14.70 -2.79 -5.28
N GLY A 236 13.52 -3.31 -4.93
CA GLY A 236 13.31 -4.74 -4.65
C GLY A 236 12.39 -5.45 -5.65
N VAL A 237 11.87 -6.61 -5.23
CA VAL A 237 10.90 -7.42 -5.99
C VAL A 237 9.49 -7.15 -5.41
N ASN A 238 8.52 -6.87 -6.28
CA ASN A 238 7.17 -6.40 -5.94
C ASN A 238 6.09 -7.34 -6.48
N TYR A 239 4.89 -7.38 -5.89
CA TYR A 239 3.76 -8.18 -6.40
C TYR A 239 3.07 -7.57 -7.64
N PHE A 240 3.25 -6.28 -7.88
CA PHE A 240 2.63 -5.52 -8.97
C PHE A 240 3.68 -4.93 -9.92
N ILE A 241 3.23 -4.54 -11.12
CA ILE A 241 4.05 -3.83 -12.12
C ILE A 241 4.25 -2.37 -11.68
N SER A 242 3.15 -1.70 -11.33
CA SER A 242 3.16 -0.34 -10.79
C SER A 242 3.60 -0.34 -9.34
N THR A 243 4.39 0.68 -8.97
CA THR A 243 4.66 0.98 -7.57
C THR A 243 3.38 1.46 -6.89
N GLN A 244 3.14 0.98 -5.68
CA GLN A 244 1.91 1.22 -4.93
C GLN A 244 2.13 2.36 -3.91
N GLY A 245 1.36 3.45 -4.05
CA GLY A 245 1.18 4.43 -2.97
C GLY A 245 0.28 3.89 -1.85
N GLY A 246 -0.48 4.77 -1.19
CA GLY A 246 -1.37 4.38 -0.08
C GLY A 246 -0.83 4.83 1.27
N TRP A 247 -1.11 4.10 2.35
CA TRP A 247 -0.66 4.44 3.71
C TRP A 247 -0.21 3.19 4.46
N SER A 248 0.85 3.34 5.26
CA SER A 248 1.37 2.31 6.15
C SER A 248 2.38 2.91 7.13
N ILE A 249 2.80 2.13 8.12
CA ILE A 249 3.89 2.53 9.03
C ILE A 249 5.23 2.74 8.31
N LEU A 250 5.46 2.04 7.20
CA LEU A 250 6.60 2.24 6.30
C LEU A 250 6.28 3.27 5.19
N GLY A 251 5.15 3.97 5.27
CA GLY A 251 4.87 5.11 4.42
C GLY A 251 5.79 6.30 4.73
N ALA A 252 6.43 6.86 3.69
CA ALA A 252 7.32 8.02 3.79
C ALA A 252 6.97 9.09 2.75
N ALA A 253 7.77 9.24 1.68
CA ALA A 253 7.69 10.37 0.77
C ALA A 253 6.52 10.30 -0.24
N ASN A 254 5.98 9.11 -0.49
CA ASN A 254 4.89 8.88 -1.47
C ASN A 254 3.62 8.35 -0.79
N SER A 255 3.41 8.70 0.47
CA SER A 255 2.25 8.25 1.23
C SER A 255 1.07 9.18 1.04
N SER A 256 -0.12 8.61 1.10
CA SER A 256 -1.36 9.37 1.11
C SER A 256 -1.68 9.82 2.53
N LEU A 257 -2.20 8.93 3.37
CA LEU A 257 -2.35 9.19 4.80
C LEU A 257 -1.02 8.96 5.55
N LEU A 258 -0.82 9.70 6.63
CA LEU A 258 0.38 9.59 7.47
C LEU A 258 0.26 8.50 8.56
N THR A 259 -0.91 7.88 8.71
CA THR A 259 -1.20 6.80 9.68
C THR A 259 -0.56 5.46 9.30
N CYS A 260 -0.58 4.51 10.24
CA CYS A 260 -0.50 3.09 9.91
C CYS A 260 -1.85 2.59 9.34
N ASN A 261 -1.88 1.36 8.84
CA ASN A 261 -3.12 0.69 8.44
C ASN A 261 -3.45 -0.51 9.35
N ALA A 262 -4.62 -1.12 9.16
CA ALA A 262 -5.12 -2.23 9.94
C ALA A 262 -4.29 -3.49 9.77
N TRP A 263 -3.64 -3.66 8.61
CA TRP A 263 -2.69 -4.75 8.42
C TRP A 263 -1.44 -4.57 9.31
N ASP A 264 -0.91 -3.35 9.43
CA ASP A 264 0.19 -3.03 10.33
C ASP A 264 -0.19 -3.37 11.79
N ARG A 265 -1.38 -2.93 12.23
CA ARG A 265 -1.90 -3.20 13.58
C ARG A 265 -2.10 -4.69 13.84
N ASP A 266 -2.72 -5.43 12.91
CA ASP A 266 -2.91 -6.87 13.05
C ASP A 266 -1.59 -7.64 13.11
N ARG A 267 -0.58 -7.15 12.38
CA ARG A 267 0.76 -7.72 12.37
C ARG A 267 1.49 -7.55 13.70
N PHE A 268 1.36 -6.38 14.33
CA PHE A 268 1.97 -6.12 15.64
C PHE A 268 1.11 -6.55 16.82
N ASN A 269 -0.12 -6.99 16.57
CA ASN A 269 -1.10 -7.30 17.61
C ASN A 269 -1.43 -6.06 18.47
N TRP A 270 -1.55 -4.90 17.81
CA TRP A 270 -2.00 -3.65 18.43
C TRP A 270 -3.52 -3.63 18.48
N VAL A 271 -4.06 -3.96 19.65
CA VAL A 271 -5.50 -4.07 19.91
C VAL A 271 -6.03 -2.72 20.40
N GLY A 272 -7.14 -2.26 19.82
CA GLY A 272 -7.79 -1.01 20.22
C GLY A 272 -8.36 -1.03 21.64
N PRO A 273 -8.61 0.14 22.26
CA PRO A 273 -9.12 0.23 23.62
C PRO A 273 -10.43 -0.53 23.81
N GLY A 274 -10.48 -1.39 24.83
CA GLY A 274 -11.68 -2.17 25.17
C GLY A 274 -11.98 -3.33 24.21
N LYS A 275 -11.10 -3.62 23.25
CA LYS A 275 -11.24 -4.73 22.31
C LYS A 275 -10.51 -5.98 22.81
N MET A 276 -11.02 -7.14 22.43
CA MET A 276 -10.38 -8.45 22.67
C MET A 276 -9.77 -9.04 21.41
N MET A 277 -10.16 -8.55 20.23
CA MET A 277 -9.74 -9.08 18.93
C MET A 277 -8.97 -8.02 18.14
N ASN A 278 -7.94 -8.43 17.38
CA ASN A 278 -7.17 -7.52 16.50
C ASN A 278 -8.02 -6.98 15.35
N ILE A 279 -8.82 -7.86 14.73
CA ILE A 279 -9.66 -7.54 13.58
C ILE A 279 -11.11 -7.76 14.01
N SER A 280 -11.73 -6.67 14.41
CA SER A 280 -13.11 -6.67 14.88
C SER A 280 -13.78 -5.32 14.64
N CYS A 281 -15.10 -5.35 14.62
CA CYS A 281 -15.98 -4.20 14.65
C CYS A 281 -17.07 -4.45 15.70
N VAL A 282 -18.12 -3.61 15.75
CA VAL A 282 -19.29 -3.87 16.59
C VAL A 282 -20.52 -4.23 15.76
N ASN A 283 -21.38 -5.06 16.32
CA ASN A 283 -22.69 -5.36 15.75
C ASN A 283 -23.74 -4.30 16.15
N ALA A 284 -24.98 -4.45 15.69
CA ALA A 284 -26.09 -3.53 16.01
C ALA A 284 -26.37 -3.37 17.53
N ALA A 285 -26.00 -4.36 18.35
CA ALA A 285 -26.11 -4.30 19.81
C ALA A 285 -24.89 -3.65 20.50
N GLY A 286 -23.92 -3.14 19.73
CA GLY A 286 -22.68 -2.57 20.25
C GLY A 286 -21.68 -3.61 20.76
N THR A 287 -21.92 -4.90 20.52
CA THR A 287 -21.02 -5.98 20.94
C THR A 287 -19.89 -6.16 19.93
N GLU A 288 -18.66 -6.28 20.42
CA GLU A 288 -17.50 -6.59 19.60
C GLU A 288 -17.65 -7.96 18.92
N ILE A 289 -17.40 -8.02 17.62
CA ILE A 289 -17.44 -9.24 16.81
C ILE A 289 -16.23 -9.32 15.88
N SER A 290 -15.75 -10.53 15.65
CA SER A 290 -14.66 -10.77 14.69
C SER A 290 -15.07 -10.35 13.28
N THR A 291 -14.19 -9.61 12.61
CA THR A 291 -14.35 -9.16 11.23
C THR A 291 -13.17 -9.59 10.35
N ASP A 292 -12.44 -10.63 10.77
CA ASP A 292 -11.62 -11.47 9.89
C ASP A 292 -12.53 -12.47 9.16
N LEU A 293 -13.17 -11.97 8.10
CA LEU A 293 -14.21 -12.64 7.34
C LEU A 293 -13.61 -13.52 6.24
N ASP A 294 -14.42 -14.49 5.81
CA ASP A 294 -14.06 -15.47 4.80
C ASP A 294 -15.29 -15.60 3.89
N ALA A 295 -15.16 -15.14 2.65
CA ALA A 295 -16.29 -15.11 1.73
C ALA A 295 -16.79 -16.52 1.35
N GLU A 296 -16.01 -17.57 1.60
CA GLU A 296 -16.45 -18.96 1.44
C GLU A 296 -17.42 -19.39 2.56
N LYS A 297 -17.51 -18.61 3.65
CA LYS A 297 -18.33 -18.90 4.83
C LYS A 297 -19.53 -17.97 4.88
N LYS A 298 -20.65 -18.41 4.32
CA LYS A 298 -21.88 -17.60 4.21
C LYS A 298 -22.34 -16.94 5.53
N TYR A 299 -22.11 -17.57 6.68
CA TYR A 299 -22.49 -17.00 7.99
C TYR A 299 -21.64 -15.79 8.42
N HIS A 300 -20.55 -15.47 7.70
CA HIS A 300 -19.77 -14.24 7.86
C HIS A 300 -20.39 -13.05 7.10
N GLN A 301 -21.43 -13.25 6.27
CA GLN A 301 -22.18 -12.14 5.67
C GLN A 301 -23.04 -11.45 6.74
N GLY A 302 -23.33 -10.15 6.57
CA GLY A 302 -24.21 -9.45 7.50
C GLY A 302 -23.96 -7.96 7.62
N ARG A 303 -24.50 -7.38 8.70
CA ARG A 303 -24.42 -5.96 9.02
C ARG A 303 -23.38 -5.70 10.10
N TYR A 304 -22.50 -4.75 9.83
CA TYR A 304 -21.39 -4.36 10.71
C TYR A 304 -21.40 -2.85 10.93
N ILE A 305 -20.93 -2.41 12.09
CA ILE A 305 -20.74 -0.99 12.41
C ILE A 305 -19.25 -0.77 12.60
N ILE A 306 -18.65 0.03 11.72
CA ILE A 306 -17.24 0.36 11.70
C ILE A 306 -17.08 1.74 12.33
N ARG A 307 -16.53 1.81 13.54
CA ARG A 307 -16.15 3.08 14.18
C ARG A 307 -14.85 3.60 13.57
N ASP A 308 -14.45 4.82 13.94
CA ASP A 308 -13.20 5.43 13.48
C ASP A 308 -11.99 4.52 13.74
N PHE A 309 -11.24 4.19 12.69
CA PHE A 309 -10.10 3.31 12.73
C PHE A 309 -9.04 3.87 13.68
N VAL A 310 -8.75 5.17 13.60
CA VAL A 310 -7.65 5.77 14.38
C VAL A 310 -7.90 5.65 15.88
N THR A 311 -9.11 5.94 16.34
CA THR A 311 -9.47 5.94 17.78
C THR A 311 -9.98 4.59 18.31
N SER A 312 -10.58 3.74 17.48
CA SER A 312 -11.16 2.46 17.92
C SER A 312 -10.40 1.22 17.46
N GLY A 313 -9.67 1.32 16.35
CA GLY A 313 -9.01 0.17 15.70
C GLY A 313 -9.99 -0.77 15.00
N ASP A 314 -11.21 -0.32 14.70
CA ASP A 314 -12.16 -1.10 13.92
C ASP A 314 -11.72 -1.22 12.46
N ALA A 315 -11.75 -2.45 11.94
CA ALA A 315 -11.44 -2.75 10.55
C ALA A 315 -12.15 -4.04 10.13
N ILE A 316 -12.44 -4.18 8.84
CA ILE A 316 -12.94 -5.43 8.25
C ILE A 316 -11.89 -5.97 7.30
N LYS A 317 -11.63 -7.28 7.39
CA LYS A 317 -10.78 -8.02 6.46
C LYS A 317 -11.60 -9.15 5.84
N ILE A 318 -11.62 -9.27 4.52
CA ILE A 318 -12.41 -10.30 3.82
C ILE A 318 -11.48 -11.10 2.92
N LYS A 319 -11.33 -12.40 3.19
CA LYS A 319 -10.58 -13.31 2.30
C LYS A 319 -11.29 -13.45 0.96
N ILE A 320 -10.55 -13.20 -0.13
CA ILE A 320 -11.04 -13.35 -1.51
C ILE A 320 -11.11 -14.83 -1.88
N PRO A 321 -12.27 -15.33 -2.37
CA PRO A 321 -12.48 -16.75 -2.67
C PRO A 321 -11.96 -17.14 -4.06
N PHE A 322 -11.98 -18.44 -4.35
CA PHE A 322 -11.72 -19.04 -5.67
C PHE A 322 -10.28 -18.92 -6.23
N LEU A 323 -9.33 -18.47 -5.42
CA LEU A 323 -7.91 -18.45 -5.77
C LEU A 323 -7.28 -19.82 -5.47
N GLY A 324 -6.55 -20.37 -6.44
CA GLY A 324 -5.93 -21.69 -6.32
C GLY A 324 -4.60 -21.70 -5.55
N GLU A 325 -4.07 -22.89 -5.28
CA GLU A 325 -2.77 -23.06 -4.59
C GLU A 325 -1.57 -22.48 -5.36
N LYS A 326 -1.73 -22.23 -6.66
CA LYS A 326 -0.72 -21.63 -7.55
C LYS A 326 -0.89 -20.12 -7.72
N GLU A 327 -1.72 -19.48 -6.91
CA GLU A 327 -2.03 -18.06 -6.97
C GLU A 327 -1.80 -17.44 -5.58
N PHE A 328 -1.38 -16.18 -5.51
CA PHE A 328 -1.29 -15.52 -4.21
C PHE A 328 -2.70 -15.35 -3.62
N PRO A 329 -2.89 -15.69 -2.33
CA PRO A 329 -4.13 -15.39 -1.63
C PRO A 329 -4.29 -13.88 -1.46
N GLN A 330 -5.54 -13.41 -1.38
CA GLN A 330 -5.83 -11.98 -1.29
C GLN A 330 -6.90 -11.68 -0.24
N TRP A 331 -6.89 -10.45 0.30
CA TRP A 331 -7.86 -9.97 1.28
C TRP A 331 -8.24 -8.52 1.03
N LEU A 332 -9.55 -8.22 1.01
CA LEU A 332 -10.05 -6.85 1.01
C LEU A 332 -10.02 -6.32 2.45
N TRP A 333 -9.42 -5.15 2.65
CA TRP A 333 -9.44 -4.40 3.91
C TRP A 333 -10.27 -3.15 3.80
N ILE A 334 -10.96 -2.81 4.89
CA ILE A 334 -11.87 -1.67 4.99
C ILE A 334 -11.67 -1.00 6.35
N GLU A 335 -11.37 0.30 6.30
CA GLU A 335 -11.14 1.17 7.46
C GLU A 335 -12.09 2.36 7.37
N ASN A 336 -12.67 2.79 8.48
CA ASN A 336 -13.40 4.06 8.54
C ASN A 336 -12.47 5.13 9.10
N HIS A 337 -12.08 6.11 8.29
CA HIS A 337 -11.27 7.23 8.76
C HIS A 337 -12.17 8.43 9.01
N GLN A 338 -12.06 9.02 10.20
CA GLN A 338 -12.74 10.28 10.53
C GLN A 338 -11.86 11.51 10.32
N THR A 339 -10.59 11.32 10.01
CA THR A 339 -9.59 12.34 9.68
C THR A 339 -9.32 13.31 10.82
N VAL A 340 -8.22 14.06 10.71
CA VAL A 340 -7.82 15.10 11.66
C VAL A 340 -8.97 16.04 12.00
N LYS A 341 -9.89 16.24 11.05
CA LYS A 341 -11.09 17.07 11.18
C LYS A 341 -12.01 16.62 12.32
N ASN A 342 -12.22 15.32 12.50
CA ASN A 342 -13.18 14.80 13.48
C ASN A 342 -12.53 13.97 14.60
N ASN A 343 -11.33 13.41 14.41
CA ASN A 343 -10.64 12.63 15.45
C ASN A 343 -9.45 13.35 16.10
N GLY A 344 -8.99 14.47 15.53
CA GLY A 344 -7.90 15.28 16.09
C GLY A 344 -6.51 14.64 16.04
N SER A 345 -6.33 13.54 15.30
CA SER A 345 -4.99 12.96 15.07
C SER A 345 -4.24 13.75 14.00
N ASP A 346 -3.03 14.22 14.34
CA ASP A 346 -2.15 14.93 13.40
C ASP A 346 -1.65 14.03 12.26
N PHE A 347 -1.94 12.73 12.29
CA PHE A 347 -1.48 11.77 11.29
C PHE A 347 -2.61 11.29 10.38
N ASP A 348 -3.87 11.49 10.76
CA ASP A 348 -5.04 11.11 9.95
C ASP A 348 -5.40 12.19 8.93
N GLN A 349 -4.42 12.54 8.11
CA GLN A 349 -4.50 13.58 7.10
C GLN A 349 -3.60 13.23 5.92
N PHE A 350 -3.83 13.91 4.79
CA PHE A 350 -2.99 13.70 3.61
C PHE A 350 -1.60 14.33 3.76
N GLN A 351 -0.63 13.77 3.04
CA GLN A 351 0.69 14.35 2.94
C GLN A 351 0.60 15.72 2.24
N TYR A 352 1.16 16.75 2.89
CA TYR A 352 1.06 18.16 2.47
C TYR A 352 -0.35 18.75 2.48
N GLN A 353 -1.27 18.24 3.31
CA GLN A 353 -2.62 18.81 3.44
C GLN A 353 -2.61 20.32 3.79
N ASP A 354 -1.57 20.81 4.48
CA ASP A 354 -1.40 22.24 4.78
C ASP A 354 -1.11 23.12 3.53
N ALA A 355 -0.81 22.53 2.38
CA ALA A 355 -0.56 23.25 1.14
C ALA A 355 -1.87 23.60 0.42
N GLU A 356 -2.01 24.85 -0.03
CA GLU A 356 -3.26 25.39 -0.61
C GLU A 356 -3.83 24.58 -1.79
N CYS A 357 -3.00 23.89 -2.56
CA CYS A 357 -3.45 23.09 -3.70
C CYS A 357 -3.85 21.65 -3.38
N VAL A 358 -3.58 21.17 -2.16
CA VAL A 358 -3.89 19.81 -1.73
C VAL A 358 -5.27 19.84 -1.07
N GLU A 359 -6.13 18.90 -1.48
CA GLU A 359 -7.47 18.78 -0.89
C GLU A 359 -7.38 18.12 0.48
N ASP A 360 -8.25 18.48 1.42
CA ASP A 360 -8.32 17.84 2.73
C ASP A 360 -8.73 16.36 2.64
N ALA A 361 -8.23 15.54 3.56
CA ALA A 361 -8.74 14.19 3.80
C ALA A 361 -10.21 14.23 4.24
N VAL A 362 -11.05 13.40 3.60
CA VAL A 362 -12.50 13.37 3.81
C VAL A 362 -12.91 12.14 4.62
N PRO A 363 -13.74 12.29 5.67
CA PRO A 363 -14.25 11.15 6.42
C PRO A 363 -14.99 10.14 5.54
N GLY A 364 -14.77 8.85 5.78
CA GLY A 364 -15.43 7.77 5.03
C GLY A 364 -14.68 6.44 5.12
N LEU A 365 -15.10 5.48 4.30
CA LEU A 365 -14.39 4.21 4.19
C LEU A 365 -13.21 4.31 3.22
N TYR A 366 -12.06 3.81 3.65
CA TYR A 366 -10.83 3.67 2.89
C TYR A 366 -10.54 2.18 2.74
N CYS A 367 -10.25 1.76 1.50
CA CYS A 367 -10.15 0.34 1.16
C CYS A 367 -8.82 0.03 0.47
N TYR A 368 -8.32 -1.18 0.69
CA TYR A 368 -7.17 -1.71 -0.06
C TYR A 368 -7.22 -3.24 -0.16
N MET A 369 -6.59 -3.78 -1.20
CA MET A 369 -6.40 -5.22 -1.36
C MET A 369 -5.01 -5.63 -0.87
N GLN A 370 -4.96 -6.60 0.03
CA GLN A 370 -3.74 -7.30 0.42
C GLN A 370 -3.50 -8.48 -0.51
N VAL A 371 -2.25 -8.68 -0.94
CA VAL A 371 -1.75 -9.86 -1.66
C VAL A 371 -0.71 -10.57 -0.79
N ASP A 372 -0.91 -11.86 -0.51
CA ASP A 372 -0.01 -12.66 0.34
C ASP A 372 0.23 -11.97 1.71
N LYS A 373 1.41 -12.13 2.34
CA LYS A 373 1.85 -11.41 3.55
C LYS A 373 0.96 -11.58 4.80
N ASN A 374 0.13 -12.62 4.81
CA ASN A 374 -0.68 -13.00 5.98
C ASN A 374 0.10 -13.84 7.02
N THR A 375 1.31 -14.30 6.68
CA THR A 375 2.15 -15.10 7.59
C THR A 375 2.74 -14.24 8.70
N LYS A 376 2.31 -14.50 9.94
CA LYS A 376 2.73 -13.78 11.15
C LYS A 376 3.67 -14.56 12.07
N LYS A 377 3.83 -15.87 11.83
CA LYS A 377 4.64 -16.78 12.65
C LYS A 377 5.48 -17.73 11.77
N GLY A 378 6.65 -18.11 12.26
CA GLY A 378 7.57 -19.06 11.64
C GLY A 378 8.64 -18.39 10.77
N ARG A 379 9.47 -19.22 10.12
CA ARG A 379 10.68 -18.75 9.38
C ARG A 379 10.42 -17.78 8.23
N ARG A 380 9.19 -17.73 7.71
CA ARG A 380 8.78 -16.84 6.61
C ARG A 380 8.11 -15.55 7.09
N THR A 381 8.03 -15.32 8.40
CA THR A 381 7.37 -14.14 8.98
C THR A 381 7.85 -12.85 8.33
N TYR A 382 9.16 -12.71 8.14
CA TYR A 382 9.80 -11.51 7.57
C TYR A 382 10.28 -11.72 6.12
N SER A 383 9.64 -12.63 5.37
CA SER A 383 9.96 -12.92 3.96
C SER A 383 8.87 -12.40 3.01
N GLY A 384 8.98 -12.70 1.71
CA GLY A 384 8.02 -12.30 0.67
C GLY A 384 8.45 -11.05 -0.09
N TYR A 385 7.59 -10.56 -0.98
CA TYR A 385 7.85 -9.41 -1.86
C TYR A 385 7.24 -8.11 -1.31
N GLY A 386 7.65 -6.97 -1.85
CA GLY A 386 7.10 -5.65 -1.52
C GLY A 386 5.81 -5.32 -2.23
N ASP A 387 5.24 -4.16 -1.92
CA ASP A 387 4.02 -3.63 -2.54
C ASP A 387 2.87 -4.66 -2.51
N TYR A 388 2.52 -5.12 -1.31
CA TYR A 388 1.48 -6.13 -1.11
C TYR A 388 0.14 -5.56 -0.69
N LEU A 389 0.03 -4.24 -0.46
CA LEU A 389 -1.24 -3.54 -0.25
C LEU A 389 -1.44 -2.60 -1.42
N ARG A 390 -2.54 -2.80 -2.14
CA ARG A 390 -2.94 -2.01 -3.29
C ARG A 390 -4.21 -1.22 -2.95
N PRO A 391 -4.14 0.12 -2.84
CA PRO A 391 -5.32 0.94 -2.57
C PRO A 391 -6.46 0.69 -3.54
N MET A 392 -7.69 0.85 -3.04
CA MET A 392 -8.93 0.75 -3.80
C MET A 392 -9.74 2.03 -3.59
N PRO A 393 -9.26 3.19 -4.09
CA PRO A 393 -9.93 4.46 -3.84
C PRO A 393 -11.28 4.53 -4.57
N ALA A 394 -12.24 5.25 -3.98
CA ALA A 394 -13.62 5.32 -4.46
C ALA A 394 -13.78 5.91 -5.86
N ASP A 395 -12.85 6.73 -6.31
CA ASP A 395 -12.84 7.29 -7.67
C ASP A 395 -12.46 6.27 -8.75
N GLY A 396 -11.87 5.13 -8.36
CA GLY A 396 -11.70 3.94 -9.18
C GLY A 396 -10.42 3.86 -9.99
N MET A 397 -10.36 2.85 -10.85
CA MET A 397 -9.22 2.46 -11.66
C MET A 397 -9.49 2.70 -13.15
N PHE A 398 -8.48 3.17 -13.88
CA PHE A 398 -8.62 3.60 -15.27
C PHE A 398 -7.41 3.19 -16.10
N ASP A 399 -7.66 3.02 -17.40
CA ASP A 399 -6.61 3.11 -18.40
C ASP A 399 -6.18 4.58 -18.52
N ILE A 400 -5.07 4.95 -17.87
CA ILE A 400 -4.56 6.32 -17.82
C ILE A 400 -3.95 6.74 -19.16
N ASN A 401 -4.27 7.94 -19.62
CA ASN A 401 -3.60 8.55 -20.76
C ASN A 401 -2.63 9.62 -20.28
N ILE A 402 -1.34 9.47 -20.62
CA ILE A 402 -0.31 10.47 -20.37
C ILE A 402 -0.11 11.30 -21.64
N ILE A 403 0.05 12.61 -21.45
CA ILE A 403 0.15 13.60 -22.50
C ILE A 403 1.58 14.11 -22.53
N ASP A 404 2.13 14.23 -23.74
CA ASP A 404 3.46 14.77 -23.99
C ASP A 404 3.47 16.31 -23.86
N GLU A 405 3.11 16.77 -22.66
CA GLU A 405 3.10 18.16 -22.22
C GLU A 405 3.50 18.16 -20.75
N LYS A 406 4.46 19.02 -20.38
CA LYS A 406 4.97 19.14 -19.00
C LYS A 406 4.63 20.48 -18.39
N LEU A 407 4.30 20.47 -17.10
CA LEU A 407 4.04 21.67 -16.30
C LEU A 407 4.71 21.56 -14.93
N ALA A 408 5.17 22.68 -14.40
CA ALA A 408 5.71 22.75 -13.04
C ALA A 408 4.61 22.67 -11.97
N ASN A 409 4.85 21.93 -10.88
CA ASN A 409 4.00 21.95 -9.67
C ASN A 409 4.39 23.11 -8.74
N ASP A 410 4.07 24.32 -9.14
CA ASP A 410 4.35 25.54 -8.37
C ASP A 410 3.81 25.59 -6.92
N CYS A 411 2.94 24.65 -6.54
CA CYS A 411 2.39 24.56 -5.19
C CYS A 411 3.33 23.88 -4.19
N VAL A 412 3.78 22.65 -4.46
CA VAL A 412 4.58 21.87 -3.51
C VAL A 412 6.04 21.76 -3.92
N ASN A 413 6.32 21.63 -5.22
CA ASN A 413 7.68 21.51 -5.71
C ASN A 413 7.80 22.05 -7.15
N GLN A 414 8.75 22.93 -7.41
CA GLN A 414 8.94 23.57 -8.74
C GLN A 414 9.45 22.60 -9.83
N VAL A 415 9.15 21.30 -9.73
CA VAL A 415 9.51 20.24 -10.67
C VAL A 415 8.45 20.12 -11.76
N GLU A 416 8.90 19.87 -12.98
CA GLU A 416 8.03 19.63 -14.13
C GLU A 416 7.53 18.18 -14.20
N TYR A 417 6.24 18.02 -14.41
CA TYR A 417 5.57 16.72 -14.55
C TYR A 417 4.74 16.67 -15.82
N GLU A 418 4.62 15.48 -16.39
CA GLU A 418 3.68 15.20 -17.47
C GLU A 418 2.23 15.29 -16.97
N ILE A 419 1.35 15.72 -17.88
CA ILE A 419 -0.08 15.81 -17.60
C ILE A 419 -0.73 14.46 -17.90
N PHE A 420 -1.61 14.00 -17.02
CA PHE A 420 -2.42 12.81 -17.26
C PHE A 420 -3.92 13.13 -17.34
N GLU A 421 -4.67 12.24 -18.00
CA GLU A 421 -6.12 12.29 -18.11
C GLU A 421 -6.74 10.95 -17.71
N ARG A 422 -7.86 11.04 -16.98
CA ARG A 422 -8.80 9.94 -16.77
C ARG A 422 -10.08 10.20 -17.53
N LYS A 423 -10.55 9.19 -18.26
CA LYS A 423 -11.82 9.26 -18.99
C LYS A 423 -12.76 8.20 -18.45
N THR A 424 -14.01 8.58 -18.19
CA THR A 424 -15.01 7.66 -17.61
C THR A 424 -15.25 6.43 -18.47
N ASN A 425 -15.21 6.56 -19.80
CA ASN A 425 -15.33 5.43 -20.73
C ASN A 425 -14.10 4.52 -20.77
N MET A 426 -13.01 4.93 -20.11
CA MET A 426 -11.77 4.17 -19.94
C MET A 426 -11.64 3.60 -18.53
N ALA A 427 -12.75 3.53 -17.78
CA ALA A 427 -12.82 2.78 -16.53
C ALA A 427 -12.33 1.34 -16.77
N ASN A 428 -11.48 0.86 -15.87
CA ASN A 428 -10.87 -0.46 -15.92
C ASN A 428 -10.71 -0.98 -14.49
N PRO A 429 -11.79 -1.48 -13.87
CA PRO A 429 -11.83 -1.84 -12.45
C PRO A 429 -10.98 -3.07 -12.08
N PHE A 430 -10.49 -3.85 -13.06
CA PHE A 430 -9.77 -5.10 -12.81
C PHE A 430 -8.26 -4.98 -13.05
N SER A 431 -7.84 -4.20 -14.04
CA SER A 431 -6.42 -4.07 -14.40
C SER A 431 -5.94 -2.64 -14.55
N GLY A 432 -6.82 -1.65 -14.44
CA GLY A 432 -6.47 -0.23 -14.55
C GLY A 432 -5.62 0.28 -13.39
N ASN A 433 -5.08 1.48 -13.55
CA ASN A 433 -4.37 2.18 -12.50
C ASN A 433 -5.27 3.12 -11.72
N HIS A 434 -5.00 3.28 -10.42
CA HIS A 434 -5.59 4.34 -9.59
C HIS A 434 -4.61 5.51 -9.40
N LEU A 435 -5.08 6.64 -8.85
CA LEU A 435 -4.26 7.85 -8.75
C LEU A 435 -3.09 7.76 -7.77
N LEU A 436 -3.18 6.90 -6.76
CA LEU A 436 -2.06 6.62 -5.83
C LEU A 436 -0.96 5.72 -6.40
N GLU A 437 -1.11 5.18 -7.61
CA GLU A 437 -0.07 4.35 -8.24
C GLU A 437 0.86 5.16 -9.12
N PHE A 438 2.03 4.59 -9.40
CA PHE A 438 2.91 5.09 -10.45
C PHE A 438 2.83 4.14 -11.65
N PRO A 439 2.05 4.47 -12.70
CA PRO A 439 1.96 3.67 -13.92
C PRO A 439 3.33 3.51 -14.58
N VAL A 440 3.53 2.37 -15.24
CA VAL A 440 4.74 2.08 -16.03
C VAL A 440 4.41 2.16 -17.51
N MET A 441 5.28 2.79 -18.29
CA MET A 441 5.20 2.87 -19.75
C MET A 441 6.54 2.52 -20.37
N ASP A 442 6.57 2.22 -21.66
CA ASP A 442 7.81 2.01 -22.42
C ASP A 442 8.32 3.40 -22.84
N LEU A 443 9.33 3.90 -22.13
CA LEU A 443 9.82 5.27 -22.29
C LEU A 443 11.04 5.35 -23.22
N ASP A 444 11.71 4.23 -23.45
CA ASP A 444 12.88 4.14 -24.33
C ASP A 444 12.62 3.34 -25.62
N ASP A 445 11.37 2.96 -25.86
CA ASP A 445 10.87 2.23 -27.03
C ASP A 445 11.61 0.90 -27.26
N ASP A 446 11.98 0.20 -26.18
CA ASP A 446 12.75 -1.06 -26.22
C ASP A 446 11.89 -2.34 -26.21
N ASP A 447 10.56 -2.18 -26.34
CA ASP A 447 9.53 -3.20 -26.27
C ASP A 447 9.49 -3.94 -24.90
N LYS A 448 10.00 -3.30 -23.83
CA LYS A 448 9.92 -3.75 -22.44
C LYS A 448 9.50 -2.60 -21.55
N ILE A 449 8.97 -2.95 -20.39
CA ILE A 449 8.68 -1.99 -19.32
C ILE A 449 9.28 -2.49 -18.01
N THR A 450 9.84 -1.56 -17.26
CA THR A 450 10.50 -1.83 -15.98
C THR A 450 10.10 -0.81 -14.93
N ALA A 451 10.38 -1.11 -13.65
CA ALA A 451 10.13 -0.16 -12.57
C ALA A 451 10.89 1.18 -12.72
N ARG A 452 11.86 1.29 -13.64
CA ARG A 452 12.59 2.55 -13.92
C ARG A 452 11.78 3.53 -14.76
N GLU A 453 10.71 3.07 -15.38
CA GLU A 453 9.90 3.83 -16.33
C GLU A 453 8.53 4.22 -15.74
N GLN A 454 8.51 4.33 -14.41
CA GLN A 454 7.35 4.73 -13.64
C GLN A 454 7.10 6.24 -13.76
N LYS A 455 5.83 6.63 -13.79
CA LYS A 455 5.39 8.03 -13.77
C LYS A 455 4.55 8.32 -12.54
N ALA A 456 4.94 9.36 -11.80
CA ALA A 456 4.13 9.86 -10.70
C ALA A 456 2.91 10.62 -11.23
N MET A 457 1.75 10.38 -10.62
CA MET A 457 0.48 10.98 -11.01
C MET A 457 0.31 12.33 -10.32
N VAL A 458 0.91 13.39 -10.90
CA VAL A 458 1.02 14.70 -10.23
C VAL A 458 0.04 15.76 -10.74
N ILE A 459 -0.11 15.86 -12.06
CA ILE A 459 -0.91 16.92 -12.71
C ILE A 459 -2.01 16.27 -13.54
N GLU A 460 -3.25 16.49 -13.14
CA GLU A 460 -4.43 15.92 -13.80
C GLU A 460 -5.12 16.98 -14.67
N ARG A 461 -5.49 16.61 -15.89
CA ARG A 461 -6.46 17.39 -16.67
C ARG A 461 -7.86 16.79 -16.50
N VAL A 462 -8.76 17.59 -15.92
CA VAL A 462 -10.17 17.22 -15.69
C VAL A 462 -11.06 18.18 -16.46
N ASN A 463 -11.82 17.68 -17.44
CA ASN A 463 -12.75 18.48 -18.26
C ASN A 463 -12.08 19.74 -18.85
N GLY A 464 -10.85 19.60 -19.36
CA GLY A 464 -10.07 20.70 -19.95
C GLY A 464 -9.38 21.62 -18.94
N LYS A 465 -9.58 21.44 -17.63
CA LYS A 465 -8.92 22.22 -16.57
C LYS A 465 -7.74 21.44 -15.97
N ILE A 466 -6.63 22.14 -15.73
CA ILE A 466 -5.45 21.57 -15.08
C ILE A 466 -5.60 21.65 -13.55
N LYS A 467 -5.35 20.53 -12.87
CA LYS A 467 -5.29 20.41 -11.42
C LYS A 467 -3.89 19.93 -10.99
N LYS A 468 -3.17 20.74 -10.21
CA LYS A 468 -1.81 20.45 -9.72
C LYS A 468 -1.82 19.97 -8.25
N ARG A 469 -2.69 19.00 -7.95
CA ARG A 469 -3.04 18.60 -6.58
C ARG A 469 -2.26 17.40 -6.02
N LEU A 470 -1.24 16.91 -6.74
CA LEU A 470 -0.44 15.73 -6.38
C LEU A 470 -1.30 14.54 -5.92
N PRO A 471 -2.31 14.10 -6.70
CA PRO A 471 -3.28 13.14 -6.20
C PRO A 471 -2.66 11.80 -5.78
N TYR A 472 -1.44 11.47 -6.22
CA TYR A 472 -0.73 10.29 -5.72
C TYR A 472 -0.39 10.33 -4.21
N LEU A 473 -0.42 11.52 -3.59
CA LEU A 473 -0.24 11.77 -2.15
C LEU A 473 -1.56 11.90 -1.39
N GLY A 474 -2.67 11.49 -2.00
CA GLY A 474 -4.00 11.62 -1.41
C GLY A 474 -4.88 12.64 -2.13
N HIS A 475 -6.18 12.37 -2.15
CA HIS A 475 -7.20 13.27 -2.68
C HIS A 475 -8.57 12.94 -2.08
N ALA A 476 -9.46 13.93 -2.02
CA ALA A 476 -10.76 13.80 -1.37
C ALA A 476 -11.63 12.68 -1.96
N ASP A 477 -11.53 12.46 -3.28
CA ASP A 477 -12.33 11.45 -3.99
C ASP A 477 -11.97 9.99 -3.65
N MET A 478 -11.00 9.74 -2.75
CA MET A 478 -10.62 8.38 -2.34
C MET A 478 -11.64 7.71 -1.40
N ALA A 479 -12.38 8.49 -0.62
CA ALA A 479 -13.24 7.97 0.43
C ALA A 479 -14.60 7.48 -0.12
N PHE A 480 -15.06 6.32 0.35
CA PHE A 480 -16.44 5.89 0.14
C PHE A 480 -17.32 6.49 1.23
N HIS A 481 -18.44 7.09 0.84
CA HIS A 481 -19.37 7.73 1.77
C HIS A 481 -20.80 7.73 1.20
N LEU A 482 -21.81 7.94 2.05
CA LEU A 482 -23.23 7.77 1.71
C LEU A 482 -23.70 8.74 0.62
N ASN A 483 -23.17 9.97 0.63
CA ASN A 483 -23.46 11.03 -0.34
C ASN A 483 -22.60 10.97 -1.62
N GLY A 484 -21.78 9.94 -1.78
CA GLY A 484 -20.90 9.76 -2.93
C GLY A 484 -20.92 8.32 -3.42
N LYS A 485 -19.74 7.69 -3.44
CA LYS A 485 -19.63 6.26 -3.73
C LYS A 485 -19.91 5.49 -2.44
N LYS A 486 -21.10 4.92 -2.34
CA LYS A 486 -21.54 4.21 -1.13
C LYS A 486 -21.41 2.68 -1.21
N ARG A 487 -20.82 2.15 -2.28
CA ARG A 487 -20.80 0.70 -2.54
C ARG A 487 -19.58 0.28 -3.34
N ILE A 488 -19.04 -0.88 -3.01
CA ILE A 488 -18.04 -1.62 -3.78
C ILE A 488 -18.52 -3.07 -3.99
N GLY A 489 -18.37 -3.59 -5.20
CA GLY A 489 -18.82 -4.91 -5.65
C GLY A 489 -18.16 -5.31 -6.97
N ILE A 490 -18.57 -6.41 -7.59
CA ILE A 490 -17.98 -6.84 -8.88
C ILE A 490 -18.29 -5.88 -10.03
N GLU A 491 -19.41 -5.18 -9.94
CA GLU A 491 -19.92 -4.25 -10.93
C GLU A 491 -19.40 -2.83 -10.76
N THR A 492 -18.72 -2.52 -9.66
CA THR A 492 -18.25 -1.16 -9.35
C THR A 492 -16.84 -0.90 -9.88
N ASN A 493 -16.46 0.38 -9.85
CA ASN A 493 -15.07 0.79 -10.05
C ASN A 493 -14.62 1.60 -8.82
N PRO A 494 -13.71 1.08 -7.99
CA PRO A 494 -12.96 -0.19 -8.13
C PRO A 494 -13.85 -1.41 -7.87
N SER A 495 -13.35 -2.63 -8.16
CA SER A 495 -14.11 -3.87 -7.99
C SER A 495 -13.55 -4.79 -6.89
N THR A 496 -14.42 -5.56 -6.24
CA THR A 496 -14.07 -6.61 -5.26
C THR A 496 -13.50 -7.90 -5.86
N ALA A 497 -13.46 -8.04 -7.19
CA ALA A 497 -12.80 -9.18 -7.85
C ALA A 497 -11.33 -9.32 -7.43
N SER A 498 -10.76 -10.53 -7.54
CA SER A 498 -9.33 -10.71 -7.24
C SER A 498 -8.46 -9.84 -8.16
N MET A 499 -7.34 -9.33 -7.67
CA MET A 499 -6.43 -8.50 -8.46
C MET A 499 -5.42 -9.30 -9.26
N ASN A 500 -5.05 -8.76 -10.43
CA ASN A 500 -3.95 -9.29 -11.22
C ASN A 500 -2.62 -9.03 -10.49
N THR A 501 -1.76 -10.04 -10.44
CA THR A 501 -0.40 -9.89 -9.91
C THR A 501 0.62 -10.29 -10.97
N LEU A 502 1.77 -9.63 -10.92
CA LEU A 502 2.93 -9.98 -11.72
C LEU A 502 4.16 -9.60 -10.93
N VAL A 503 4.80 -10.61 -10.34
CA VAL A 503 6.05 -10.42 -9.60
C VAL A 503 7.07 -9.73 -10.51
N SER A 504 7.45 -8.51 -10.16
CA SER A 504 8.31 -7.64 -10.98
C SER A 504 9.50 -7.16 -10.15
N SER A 505 10.58 -6.73 -10.81
CA SER A 505 11.71 -6.09 -10.12
C SER A 505 12.30 -4.96 -10.94
N SER A 506 13.00 -4.06 -10.26
CA SER A 506 13.80 -2.99 -10.87
C SER A 506 15.08 -3.47 -11.59
N SER A 507 15.43 -4.76 -11.48
CA SER A 507 16.57 -5.38 -12.15
C SER A 507 16.12 -6.27 -13.31
N ALA A 508 16.82 -6.15 -14.45
CA ALA A 508 16.62 -7.02 -15.62
C ALA A 508 16.89 -8.51 -15.33
N LEU A 509 17.60 -8.83 -14.24
CA LEU A 509 17.98 -10.19 -13.87
C LEU A 509 16.84 -10.97 -13.19
N THR A 510 15.99 -10.31 -12.40
CA THR A 510 14.78 -10.97 -11.85
C THR A 510 13.71 -11.17 -12.92
N LEU A 511 13.70 -10.36 -13.99
CA LEU A 511 12.78 -10.53 -15.12
C LEU A 511 12.97 -11.88 -15.84
N ARG A 512 14.21 -12.37 -15.94
CA ARG A 512 14.51 -13.72 -16.46
C ARG A 512 14.08 -14.85 -15.50
N TYR A 513 13.89 -14.56 -14.22
CA TYR A 513 13.40 -15.52 -13.22
C TYR A 513 11.93 -15.88 -13.47
N ASN A 514 11.11 -14.93 -13.95
CA ASN A 514 9.71 -15.16 -14.33
C ASN A 514 9.56 -16.11 -15.53
N GLU A 515 10.51 -16.10 -16.47
CA GLU A 515 10.44 -16.91 -17.70
C GLU A 515 10.91 -18.35 -17.51
N GLN A 516 11.91 -18.60 -16.67
CA GLN A 516 12.62 -19.89 -16.67
C GLN A 516 12.09 -20.90 -15.66
N ARG A 517 11.28 -20.48 -14.68
CA ARG A 517 10.67 -21.38 -13.70
C ARG A 517 9.22 -20.98 -13.49
N GLY A 518 8.27 -21.73 -14.07
CA GLY A 518 6.82 -21.59 -13.87
C GLY A 518 6.35 -21.91 -12.43
N THR A 519 6.98 -21.26 -11.46
CA THR A 519 6.94 -21.55 -10.01
C THR A 519 6.45 -20.35 -9.18
N LEU A 520 6.24 -19.19 -9.81
CA LEU A 520 5.75 -17.99 -9.13
C LEU A 520 4.22 -17.96 -9.14
N LEU A 521 3.65 -17.64 -7.99
CA LEU A 521 2.21 -17.69 -7.72
C LEU A 521 1.47 -16.47 -8.28
N ASN A 522 1.61 -16.13 -9.56
CA ASN A 522 0.92 -14.95 -10.12
C ASN A 522 -0.57 -15.21 -10.37
N ASN A 523 -1.42 -14.27 -9.95
CA ASN A 523 -2.86 -14.23 -10.25
C ASN A 523 -3.04 -13.65 -11.65
N ARG A 524 -2.98 -14.49 -12.69
CA ARG A 524 -3.15 -14.05 -14.10
C ARG A 524 -4.59 -14.13 -14.61
N LYS A 525 -5.46 -14.74 -13.81
CA LYS A 525 -6.89 -14.89 -14.05
C LYS A 525 -7.64 -14.16 -12.95
N ILE A 526 -8.38 -13.12 -13.32
CA ILE A 526 -9.26 -12.39 -12.41
C ILE A 526 -10.45 -13.29 -12.08
N MET A 527 -10.59 -13.68 -10.83
CA MET A 527 -11.75 -14.42 -10.33
C MET A 527 -12.84 -13.46 -9.90
N LEU A 528 -14.01 -13.57 -10.56
CA LEU A 528 -15.22 -12.91 -10.10
C LEU A 528 -15.70 -13.58 -8.80
N ASN A 529 -16.26 -12.80 -7.89
CA ASN A 529 -16.83 -13.29 -6.64
C ASN A 529 -18.17 -12.58 -6.36
N GLY A 530 -18.86 -12.94 -5.29
CA GLY A 530 -20.13 -12.30 -4.91
C GLY A 530 -19.98 -11.25 -3.82
N ILE A 531 -18.74 -10.82 -3.52
CA ILE A 531 -18.50 -9.87 -2.42
C ILE A 531 -19.03 -8.51 -2.82
N SER A 532 -19.93 -7.96 -2.01
CA SER A 532 -20.28 -6.54 -2.04
C SER A 532 -20.29 -5.95 -0.64
N VAL A 533 -19.91 -4.68 -0.54
CA VAL A 533 -19.98 -3.89 0.69
C VAL A 533 -20.71 -2.59 0.39
N SER A 534 -21.79 -2.34 1.12
CA SER A 534 -22.65 -1.16 0.91
C SER A 534 -22.79 -0.37 2.21
N ILE A 535 -22.54 0.93 2.15
CA ILE A 535 -22.82 1.87 3.24
C ILE A 535 -24.33 2.07 3.33
N VAL A 536 -24.87 1.77 4.52
CA VAL A 536 -26.29 1.87 4.86
C VAL A 536 -26.58 3.17 5.58
N GLU A 537 -25.68 3.58 6.48
CA GLU A 537 -25.84 4.73 7.36
C GLU A 537 -24.47 5.31 7.73
N GLU A 538 -24.37 6.64 7.77
CA GLU A 538 -23.27 7.37 8.41
C GLU A 538 -23.85 8.07 9.62
N ARG A 539 -23.32 7.77 10.80
CA ARG A 539 -23.88 8.25 12.07
C ARG A 539 -23.24 9.56 12.50
N PRO A 540 -23.93 10.35 13.35
CA PRO A 540 -23.39 11.61 13.87
C PRO A 540 -22.09 11.45 14.68
N ASP A 541 -21.82 10.27 15.23
CA ASP A 541 -20.57 9.95 15.95
C ASP A 541 -19.42 9.53 15.02
N GLY A 542 -19.63 9.60 13.70
CA GLY A 542 -18.66 9.20 12.68
C GLY A 542 -18.64 7.69 12.39
N SER A 543 -19.40 6.86 13.11
CA SER A 543 -19.46 5.43 12.79
C SER A 543 -20.26 5.15 11.50
N ILE A 544 -19.83 4.15 10.74
CA ILE A 544 -20.43 3.78 9.46
C ILE A 544 -21.04 2.38 9.56
N VAL A 545 -22.32 2.25 9.20
CA VAL A 545 -23.01 0.97 9.11
C VAL A 545 -22.87 0.43 7.69
N VAL A 546 -22.35 -0.79 7.56
CA VAL A 546 -22.19 -1.47 6.28
C VAL A 546 -22.96 -2.79 6.25
N ASP A 547 -23.51 -3.12 5.08
CA ASP A 547 -24.00 -4.45 4.75
C ASP A 547 -22.99 -5.15 3.84
N ILE A 548 -22.63 -6.37 4.19
CA ILE A 548 -21.72 -7.24 3.45
C ILE A 548 -22.48 -8.46 2.93
N ASP A 549 -22.43 -8.69 1.63
CA ASP A 549 -22.95 -9.88 0.94
C ASP A 549 -21.80 -10.62 0.24
N PHE A 550 -21.92 -11.95 0.11
CA PHE A 550 -20.96 -12.82 -0.59
C PHE A 550 -21.57 -13.55 -1.80
N GLU A 551 -22.84 -13.33 -2.10
CA GLU A 551 -23.56 -13.92 -3.24
C GLU A 551 -24.13 -12.86 -4.19
N ASP A 552 -23.60 -11.65 -4.18
CA ASP A 552 -24.02 -10.59 -5.10
C ASP A 552 -23.28 -10.64 -6.43
N TYR A 553 -23.91 -11.32 -7.40
CA TYR A 553 -23.41 -11.46 -8.76
C TYR A 553 -24.22 -10.62 -9.77
N ASN A 554 -24.66 -9.43 -9.38
CA ASN A 554 -25.46 -8.56 -10.24
C ASN A 554 -24.65 -7.43 -10.86
N ILE A 555 -24.80 -7.23 -12.16
CA ILE A 555 -24.28 -6.06 -12.88
C ILE A 555 -25.44 -5.08 -13.07
N SER A 556 -25.50 -4.10 -12.17
CA SER A 556 -26.57 -3.09 -12.09
C SER A 556 -26.29 -1.79 -12.87
N GLN A 557 -25.12 -1.70 -13.50
CA GLN A 557 -24.68 -0.55 -14.28
C GLN A 557 -23.90 -1.00 -15.53
N ASP A 558 -23.65 -0.07 -16.44
CA ASP A 558 -22.77 -0.35 -17.58
C ASP A 558 -21.33 -0.50 -17.07
N VAL A 559 -20.67 -1.59 -17.44
CA VAL A 559 -19.32 -1.91 -17.00
C VAL A 559 -18.44 -2.29 -18.18
N ARG A 560 -17.18 -1.85 -18.11
CA ARG A 560 -16.10 -2.27 -18.99
C ARG A 560 -15.12 -3.09 -18.17
N TRP A 561 -14.88 -4.32 -18.58
CA TRP A 561 -13.96 -5.24 -17.93
C TRP A 561 -12.80 -5.59 -18.84
N CYS A 562 -11.59 -5.38 -18.31
CA CYS A 562 -10.35 -5.62 -19.01
C CYS A 562 -9.38 -6.36 -18.09
N ALA A 563 -8.79 -7.45 -18.59
CA ALA A 563 -7.69 -8.18 -17.98
C ALA A 563 -7.08 -9.14 -19.01
N ASP A 564 -6.03 -9.88 -18.65
CA ASP A 564 -5.59 -11.01 -19.50
C ASP A 564 -6.66 -12.10 -19.55
N SER A 565 -7.23 -12.45 -18.41
CA SER A 565 -8.35 -13.38 -18.30
C SER A 565 -9.25 -13.01 -17.12
N ILE A 566 -10.54 -13.20 -17.29
CA ILE A 566 -11.59 -13.02 -16.29
C ILE A 566 -12.37 -14.32 -16.24
N ALA A 567 -12.69 -14.82 -15.05
CA ALA A 567 -13.46 -16.04 -14.90
C ALA A 567 -14.62 -15.88 -13.93
N LEU A 568 -15.81 -16.28 -14.38
CA LEU A 568 -16.94 -16.59 -13.50
C LEU A 568 -16.69 -18.00 -12.93
N PRO A 569 -16.61 -18.18 -11.60
CA PRO A 569 -16.35 -19.48 -10.99
C PRO A 569 -17.38 -20.54 -11.33
N ALA A 570 -17.00 -21.81 -11.14
CA ALA A 570 -17.88 -22.94 -11.42
C ALA A 570 -19.21 -22.83 -10.67
N ASP A 571 -20.29 -23.23 -11.34
CA ASP A 571 -21.66 -23.25 -10.81
C ASP A 571 -22.20 -21.91 -10.28
N LYS A 572 -21.51 -20.79 -10.53
CA LYS A 572 -21.98 -19.43 -10.18
C LYS A 572 -22.83 -18.83 -11.30
N LYS A 573 -23.75 -17.94 -10.91
CA LYS A 573 -24.66 -17.25 -11.82
C LYS A 573 -24.37 -15.75 -11.80
N LEU A 574 -23.99 -15.18 -12.94
CA LEU A 574 -23.81 -13.74 -13.13
C LEU A 574 -25.00 -13.17 -13.90
N GLU A 575 -25.57 -12.06 -13.42
CA GLU A 575 -26.74 -11.44 -14.03
C GLU A 575 -26.44 -10.00 -14.48
N VAL A 576 -26.50 -9.74 -15.78
CA VAL A 576 -26.56 -8.37 -16.30
C VAL A 576 -28.01 -7.91 -16.22
N LEU A 577 -28.25 -6.91 -15.37
CA LEU A 577 -29.60 -6.41 -15.10
C LEU A 577 -30.20 -5.69 -16.33
N PRO A 578 -31.54 -5.48 -16.36
CA PRO A 578 -32.22 -4.94 -17.53
C PRO A 578 -31.60 -3.64 -18.08
N GLY A 579 -31.42 -3.59 -19.39
CA GLY A 579 -30.87 -2.44 -20.11
C GLY A 579 -29.39 -2.14 -19.87
N LYS A 580 -28.66 -2.96 -19.10
CA LYS A 580 -27.24 -2.76 -18.80
C LYS A 580 -26.32 -3.47 -19.76
N THR A 581 -25.10 -2.96 -19.86
CA THR A 581 -24.07 -3.44 -20.77
C THR A 581 -22.86 -3.97 -20.01
N LEU A 582 -22.49 -5.22 -20.29
CA LEU A 582 -21.18 -5.77 -19.97
C LEU A 582 -20.30 -5.70 -21.23
N LEU A 583 -19.28 -4.85 -21.21
CA LEU A 583 -18.26 -4.74 -22.26
C LEU A 583 -17.00 -5.49 -21.81
N ILE A 584 -16.60 -6.52 -22.57
CA ILE A 584 -15.31 -7.19 -22.45
C ILE A 584 -14.37 -6.58 -23.48
N ASP A 585 -13.31 -5.96 -22.98
CA ASP A 585 -12.43 -5.14 -23.80
C ASP A 585 -10.95 -5.29 -23.39
N ARG A 586 -10.04 -4.92 -24.29
CA ARG A 586 -8.60 -4.92 -24.05
C ARG A 586 -8.17 -3.75 -23.16
N SER A 587 -7.34 -4.05 -22.16
CA SER A 587 -6.70 -3.05 -21.28
C SER A 587 -5.68 -2.20 -22.04
N TYR A 588 -5.59 -0.91 -21.73
CA TYR A 588 -4.42 -0.09 -22.08
C TYR A 588 -3.41 0.00 -20.94
N THR A 589 -3.83 -0.27 -19.70
CA THR A 589 -2.90 -0.51 -18.60
C THR A 589 -2.11 -1.81 -18.83
N ALA A 590 -0.81 -1.75 -18.57
CA ALA A 590 0.09 -2.88 -18.73
C ALA A 590 -0.30 -4.05 -17.80
N THR A 591 -0.46 -5.23 -18.38
CA THR A 591 -0.60 -6.49 -17.65
C THR A 591 0.62 -7.39 -17.82
N ARG A 592 1.52 -7.11 -18.79
CA ARG A 592 2.78 -7.84 -19.03
C ARG A 592 3.95 -6.86 -19.11
N LEU A 593 5.18 -7.37 -19.02
CA LEU A 593 6.40 -6.54 -18.99
C LEU A 593 7.17 -6.46 -20.32
N TRP A 594 6.87 -7.33 -21.30
CA TRP A 594 7.55 -7.36 -22.60
C TRP A 594 6.67 -7.98 -23.67
N GLY A 595 7.14 -7.90 -24.92
CA GLY A 595 6.42 -8.43 -26.07
C GLY A 595 5.07 -7.73 -26.25
N PRO A 596 5.06 -6.38 -26.33
CA PRO A 596 3.85 -5.64 -26.62
C PRO A 596 3.29 -6.08 -27.97
N LYS A 597 1.99 -5.85 -28.16
CA LYS A 597 1.37 -6.02 -29.48
C LYS A 597 0.92 -4.66 -29.98
N ASP A 598 1.09 -4.44 -31.27
CA ASP A 598 0.54 -3.27 -31.93
C ASP A 598 -0.99 -3.28 -31.80
N TYR A 599 -1.54 -2.16 -31.36
CA TYR A 599 -2.97 -1.99 -31.14
C TYR A 599 -3.34 -0.51 -31.26
N ASN A 600 -4.22 -0.18 -32.21
CA ASN A 600 -4.61 1.20 -32.54
C ASN A 600 -3.40 2.14 -32.74
N GLY A 601 -2.35 1.63 -33.41
CA GLY A 601 -1.13 2.40 -33.70
C GLY A 601 -0.21 2.62 -32.50
N LYS A 602 -0.45 1.96 -31.36
CA LYS A 602 0.39 2.02 -30.16
C LYS A 602 0.86 0.63 -29.72
N LYS A 603 2.01 0.57 -29.04
CA LYS A 603 2.46 -0.62 -28.32
C LYS A 603 1.59 -0.84 -27.09
N ALA A 604 0.90 -1.97 -27.03
CA ALA A 604 0.07 -2.33 -25.89
C ALA A 604 0.65 -3.54 -25.13
N PHE A 605 1.07 -3.30 -23.89
CA PHE A 605 1.59 -4.29 -22.94
C PHE A 605 0.46 -5.07 -22.24
N SER A 606 -0.53 -5.49 -23.01
CA SER A 606 -1.73 -6.19 -22.53
C SER A 606 -2.19 -7.23 -23.53
N SER A 607 -2.90 -8.28 -23.09
CA SER A 607 -3.59 -9.20 -24.00
C SER A 607 -5.01 -8.70 -24.29
N PRO A 608 -5.61 -9.03 -25.45
CA PRO A 608 -7.06 -9.05 -25.56
C PRO A 608 -7.67 -9.92 -24.46
N THR A 609 -8.76 -9.46 -23.86
CA THR A 609 -9.33 -10.10 -22.67
C THR A 609 -10.06 -11.38 -23.01
N THR A 610 -9.79 -12.44 -22.24
CA THR A 610 -10.56 -13.69 -22.31
C THR A 610 -11.52 -13.75 -21.14
N PHE A 611 -12.82 -13.70 -21.39
CA PHE A 611 -13.85 -13.95 -20.39
C PHE A 611 -14.26 -15.42 -20.41
N ILE A 612 -14.17 -16.09 -19.27
CA ILE A 612 -14.34 -17.53 -19.11
C ILE A 612 -15.57 -17.77 -18.23
N LEU A 613 -16.53 -18.55 -18.75
CA LEU A 613 -17.55 -19.18 -17.92
C LEU A 613 -17.03 -20.57 -17.55
N GLU A 614 -16.63 -20.76 -16.29
CA GLU A 614 -16.13 -22.04 -15.80
C GLU A 614 -17.24 -23.12 -15.81
N LYS A 615 -16.89 -24.36 -15.47
CA LYS A 615 -17.81 -25.51 -15.52
C LYS A 615 -19.13 -25.19 -14.81
N GLY A 616 -20.26 -25.41 -15.51
CA GLY A 616 -21.60 -25.18 -14.98
C GLY A 616 -21.99 -23.71 -14.73
N ALA A 617 -21.07 -22.75 -14.93
CA ALA A 617 -21.35 -21.34 -14.68
C ALA A 617 -22.40 -20.78 -15.66
N THR A 618 -23.22 -19.84 -15.20
CA THR A 618 -24.32 -19.27 -15.99
C THR A 618 -24.21 -17.75 -16.05
N LEU A 619 -24.19 -17.19 -17.26
CA LEU A 619 -24.36 -15.77 -17.52
C LEU A 619 -25.77 -15.50 -18.05
N VAL A 620 -26.51 -14.61 -17.39
CA VAL A 620 -27.84 -14.18 -17.81
C VAL A 620 -27.80 -12.72 -18.25
N LEU A 621 -28.22 -12.45 -19.48
CA LEU A 621 -28.51 -11.10 -19.97
C LEU A 621 -30.02 -10.87 -19.86
N ASN A 622 -30.45 -10.00 -18.95
CA ASN A 622 -31.86 -9.68 -18.76
C ASN A 622 -32.42 -8.80 -19.90
N GLU A 623 -33.69 -8.38 -19.77
CA GLU A 623 -34.38 -7.63 -20.83
C GLU A 623 -33.55 -6.43 -21.31
N ASP A 624 -33.37 -6.33 -22.64
CA ASP A 624 -32.58 -5.29 -23.31
C ASP A 624 -31.08 -5.18 -22.91
N ALA A 625 -30.57 -6.11 -22.08
CA ALA A 625 -29.18 -6.14 -21.66
C ALA A 625 -28.23 -6.57 -22.79
N LYS A 626 -26.94 -6.21 -22.65
CA LYS A 626 -25.92 -6.45 -23.68
C LYS A 626 -24.66 -7.07 -23.09
N LEU A 627 -24.11 -8.03 -23.84
CA LEU A 627 -22.72 -8.46 -23.74
C LEU A 627 -22.02 -8.05 -25.03
N ILE A 628 -20.93 -7.29 -24.91
CA ILE A 628 -20.14 -6.81 -26.05
C ILE A 628 -18.73 -7.36 -25.91
N LEU A 629 -18.24 -8.05 -26.93
CA LEU A 629 -16.83 -8.40 -27.08
C LEU A 629 -16.19 -7.41 -28.05
N ALA A 630 -15.12 -6.75 -27.61
CA ALA A 630 -14.41 -5.75 -28.40
C ALA A 630 -12.90 -6.03 -28.47
N ASN A 631 -12.25 -5.48 -29.50
CA ASN A 631 -10.78 -5.38 -29.57
C ASN A 631 -10.03 -6.70 -29.42
N GLY A 632 -10.52 -7.73 -30.14
CA GLY A 632 -9.95 -9.08 -30.13
C GLY A 632 -10.26 -9.90 -28.88
N SER A 633 -11.16 -9.42 -28.02
CA SER A 633 -11.56 -10.13 -26.81
C SER A 633 -12.28 -11.44 -27.12
N LYS A 634 -12.33 -12.32 -26.12
CA LYS A 634 -12.81 -13.68 -26.26
C LYS A 634 -13.83 -14.04 -25.20
N LEU A 635 -14.81 -14.86 -25.57
CA LEU A 635 -15.67 -15.56 -24.63
C LEU A 635 -15.40 -17.07 -24.75
N GLU A 636 -15.01 -17.70 -23.65
CA GLU A 636 -14.82 -19.15 -23.55
C GLU A 636 -15.83 -19.75 -22.58
N MET A 637 -16.66 -20.66 -23.08
CA MET A 637 -17.71 -21.35 -22.33
C MET A 637 -17.28 -22.79 -22.07
N ARG A 638 -16.97 -23.13 -20.81
CA ARG A 638 -16.52 -24.48 -20.39
C ARG A 638 -17.69 -25.46 -20.31
N GLU A 639 -17.37 -26.71 -20.01
CA GLU A 639 -18.33 -27.82 -19.93
C GLU A 639 -19.58 -27.45 -19.11
N GLY A 640 -20.77 -27.63 -19.70
CA GLY A 640 -22.05 -27.38 -19.05
C GLY A 640 -22.40 -25.91 -18.74
N SER A 641 -21.53 -24.96 -19.09
CA SER A 641 -21.79 -23.53 -18.87
C SER A 641 -22.87 -22.98 -19.80
N LYS A 642 -23.53 -21.90 -19.39
CA LYS A 642 -24.69 -21.33 -20.11
C LYS A 642 -24.57 -19.84 -20.27
N LEU A 643 -24.96 -19.35 -21.45
CA LEU A 643 -25.25 -17.94 -21.70
C LEU A 643 -26.72 -17.81 -22.11
N ILE A 644 -27.52 -17.16 -21.28
CA ILE A 644 -28.97 -16.99 -21.48
C ILE A 644 -29.26 -15.55 -21.88
N LEU A 645 -29.87 -15.35 -23.05
CA LEU A 645 -30.29 -14.04 -23.52
C LEU A 645 -31.81 -13.94 -23.42
N ASN A 646 -32.29 -13.14 -22.46
CA ASN A 646 -33.71 -12.87 -22.29
C ASN A 646 -34.23 -11.92 -23.38
N LYS A 647 -35.50 -11.53 -23.27
CA LYS A 647 -36.21 -10.69 -24.25
C LYS A 647 -35.36 -9.49 -24.72
N ASN A 648 -35.17 -9.38 -26.03
CA ASN A 648 -34.39 -8.32 -26.70
C ASN A 648 -32.90 -8.20 -26.31
N ALA A 649 -32.38 -9.07 -25.44
CA ALA A 649 -30.97 -9.04 -25.03
C ALA A 649 -30.04 -9.34 -26.21
N ARG A 650 -28.80 -8.84 -26.15
CA ARG A 650 -27.86 -8.94 -27.27
C ARG A 650 -26.47 -9.39 -26.86
N LEU A 651 -25.95 -10.39 -27.58
CA LEU A 651 -24.51 -10.67 -27.66
C LEU A 651 -23.99 -10.02 -28.94
N LEU A 652 -23.00 -9.13 -28.82
CA LEU A 652 -22.37 -8.43 -29.94
C LEU A 652 -20.87 -8.73 -29.98
N SER A 653 -20.38 -9.20 -31.13
CA SER A 653 -18.96 -9.50 -31.34
C SER A 653 -18.55 -9.06 -32.75
N ASN A 654 -17.42 -8.33 -32.86
CA ASN A 654 -16.82 -7.99 -34.15
C ASN A 654 -16.00 -9.18 -34.71
N SER A 655 -15.43 -9.02 -35.92
CA SER A 655 -14.69 -10.07 -36.63
C SER A 655 -13.34 -10.43 -36.05
N GLU A 656 -12.80 -9.62 -35.14
CA GLU A 656 -11.52 -9.88 -34.47
C GLU A 656 -11.70 -10.69 -33.18
N CYS A 657 -12.91 -10.71 -32.63
CA CYS A 657 -13.24 -11.37 -31.38
C CYS A 657 -13.55 -12.85 -31.57
N LYS A 658 -13.34 -13.66 -30.53
CA LYS A 658 -13.49 -15.12 -30.59
C LYS A 658 -14.50 -15.66 -29.58
N LEU A 659 -15.34 -16.59 -30.03
CA LEU A 659 -16.29 -17.32 -29.18
C LEU A 659 -15.98 -18.81 -29.24
N THR A 660 -15.80 -19.45 -28.09
CA THR A 660 -15.49 -20.89 -28.00
C THR A 660 -16.43 -21.59 -27.04
N LEU A 661 -17.17 -22.59 -27.53
CA LEU A 661 -18.03 -23.43 -26.71
C LEU A 661 -17.38 -24.81 -26.57
N LYS A 662 -17.22 -25.28 -25.32
CA LYS A 662 -16.80 -26.65 -25.03
C LYS A 662 -18.01 -27.57 -24.92
N GLN A 663 -17.78 -28.88 -24.87
CA GLN A 663 -18.84 -29.89 -24.81
C GLN A 663 -19.90 -29.58 -23.74
N GLY A 664 -21.17 -29.56 -24.14
CA GLY A 664 -22.30 -29.29 -23.24
C GLY A 664 -22.51 -27.82 -22.86
N ALA A 665 -21.66 -26.89 -23.31
CA ALA A 665 -21.91 -25.46 -23.18
C ALA A 665 -23.03 -25.01 -24.15
N LYS A 666 -23.88 -24.06 -23.73
CA LYS A 666 -25.03 -23.64 -24.54
C LYS A 666 -25.30 -22.14 -24.51
N ILE A 667 -25.69 -21.59 -25.65
CA ILE A 667 -26.30 -20.25 -25.76
C ILE A 667 -27.80 -20.44 -25.96
N VAL A 668 -28.61 -19.83 -25.09
CA VAL A 668 -30.08 -19.93 -25.11
C VAL A 668 -30.67 -18.58 -25.47
N LEU A 669 -31.44 -18.52 -26.57
CA LEU A 669 -32.03 -17.29 -27.08
C LEU A 669 -33.55 -17.25 -26.81
N GLN A 670 -33.99 -16.32 -25.98
CA GLN A 670 -35.42 -16.08 -25.79
C GLN A 670 -35.99 -15.12 -26.86
N LYS A 671 -37.31 -14.88 -26.78
CA LYS A 671 -38.07 -14.06 -27.75
C LYS A 671 -37.37 -12.74 -28.08
N LYS A 672 -37.02 -12.55 -29.36
CA LYS A 672 -36.35 -11.36 -29.93
C LYS A 672 -34.92 -11.10 -29.43
N ALA A 673 -34.33 -12.00 -28.64
CA ALA A 673 -32.90 -11.97 -28.36
C ALA A 673 -32.08 -12.14 -29.64
N LYS A 674 -30.85 -11.60 -29.66
CA LYS A 674 -29.96 -11.72 -30.81
C LYS A 674 -28.53 -12.00 -30.38
N ALA A 675 -27.91 -13.00 -30.98
CA ALA A 675 -26.45 -13.12 -31.03
C ALA A 675 -25.98 -12.66 -32.41
N ILE A 676 -25.22 -11.56 -32.46
CA ILE A 676 -24.62 -11.02 -33.68
C ILE A 676 -23.11 -11.28 -33.58
N ILE A 677 -22.68 -12.34 -34.24
CA ILE A 677 -21.29 -12.82 -34.23
C ILE A 677 -20.75 -12.69 -35.64
N ASN A 678 -19.92 -11.67 -35.88
CA ASN A 678 -19.36 -11.39 -37.20
C ASN A 678 -18.04 -12.16 -37.44
N SER A 679 -17.98 -13.46 -37.13
CA SER A 679 -16.78 -14.29 -37.36
C SER A 679 -17.04 -15.33 -38.44
N GLN A 680 -16.44 -15.21 -39.63
CA GLN A 680 -16.58 -16.21 -40.68
C GLN A 680 -15.77 -17.50 -40.42
N ASP A 681 -14.74 -17.47 -39.56
CA ASP A 681 -13.81 -18.61 -39.34
C ASP A 681 -13.66 -19.09 -37.87
N ASP A 682 -14.35 -18.48 -36.89
CA ASP A 682 -13.93 -18.57 -35.47
C ASP A 682 -14.99 -19.00 -34.45
N LEU A 683 -16.21 -19.34 -34.87
CA LEU A 683 -17.20 -19.99 -34.00
C LEU A 683 -16.88 -21.49 -33.92
N VAL A 684 -16.29 -21.92 -32.81
CA VAL A 684 -16.01 -23.34 -32.57
C VAL A 684 -17.15 -23.94 -31.77
N LEU A 685 -18.02 -24.71 -32.44
CA LEU A 685 -19.10 -25.48 -31.82
C LEU A 685 -18.68 -26.96 -31.69
N PRO A 686 -18.99 -27.61 -30.55
CA PRO A 686 -18.75 -29.04 -30.39
C PRO A 686 -19.79 -29.90 -31.15
N ASP A 687 -20.98 -29.35 -31.42
CA ASP A 687 -22.06 -29.94 -32.23
C ASP A 687 -23.06 -28.85 -32.70
N GLU A 688 -23.95 -29.17 -33.65
CA GLU A 688 -24.96 -28.24 -34.20
C GLU A 688 -26.07 -27.86 -33.19
N SER A 689 -26.16 -28.52 -32.02
CA SER A 689 -27.21 -28.29 -31.00
C SER A 689 -26.82 -27.28 -29.91
N ALA A 690 -25.67 -26.60 -30.08
CA ALA A 690 -25.07 -25.72 -29.08
C ALA A 690 -25.73 -24.32 -28.98
N ILE A 691 -26.60 -23.97 -29.93
CA ILE A 691 -27.40 -22.74 -29.92
C ILE A 691 -28.87 -23.16 -30.04
N ASP A 692 -29.67 -22.87 -29.00
CA ASP A 692 -31.11 -23.19 -28.89
C ASP A 692 -31.94 -21.90 -28.83
#